data_AF-A0A1Z8RI42-F1
#
_entry.id   AF-A0A1Z8RI42-F1
#
_cell.length_a   1.000
_cell.length_b   1.000
_cell.length_c   1.000
_cell.angle_alpha   90.00
_cell.angle_beta   90.00
_cell.angle_gamma   90.00
#
_symmetry.space_group_name_H-M   'P 1'
#
loop_
_entity.id
_entity.type
_entity.pdbx_description
1 polymer ?
#
loop_
_entity_poly.entity_id
_entity_poly.type
_entity_poly.pdbx_seq_one_letter_code
_entity_poly.pdbx_strand_id
1 'polypeptide(L)'
;MDRIEFHKSVLKVSSRIPFFHSFTLALFCLCPHLVGQTADKPTENTGAVIVVNLVEPVRLLDKEKNPLQKNVKVGSLVPIGYYVQAGAGGNLTLLLSNGTVLTLKERTKMRIGQFEQEPFDPEGRKVADLETEPSVSQVELELEWGDLVVKTKKLKKNSTLNISSETGTAGVRGTEFQISENPGEGMQLDVTESTVAFTPPGGQTIPVSQGQGIDVSSSGVVAPRPVNPVVAESITVTNESASQVSGEVSLGAVSDAMDGQAVDSMETTLDVMEAGQLEDEIKDSLPSEEEDAELDSGDSGSEDGSSMQEAMEQGSVPEVKIDEVLEQSFELKQTRESGEELGVSAQELSALNLNEMQLIKFLEFPQELQEQLIAVSPQQLVLLLDLAGFGAGQAESFLAYNQATREIIVLLEEEPMLALLNQAIEQELVLDALSLQSISESEKQNLPANSSSAAMEQKVLEVADLLRNSGNSELYQKILDEMDDEPWSDEWIKMAKVANQLSQDYALPNQMEDLMILSSEEALSNPFFMEVASLYGVLSDNSMDVGDDPGVIGAQVLSLDSGTYDWSTLGSQKSLLIGASEKLELKGELMMTSADGSDTRLVLMSGNILETEQGTSLTTALSDLVLAARSDILLNDVALESTREVAIRSLRNIELAQVKVRTESMVRMKASRDLNVNGLELSQKLPSLILEATTIRLRNVDFPSSAAVQLNSLKGPIDGKYPNFGTQVPLSSQMGRVNFLENVRSGGNLLEDRMTFDQFGGNISIGKVPVP
;
A
#
# COMPACT_ATOMS: atom_id res chain seq x y z
N MET A 1 50.51 42.69 14.80
CA MET A 1 51.92 43.14 14.68
C MET A 1 52.67 42.13 13.84
N ASP A 2 53.65 42.60 13.08
CA ASP A 2 54.66 41.84 12.33
C ASP A 2 55.43 40.80 13.18
N ARG A 3 56.20 39.81 12.67
CA ARG A 3 56.47 39.11 11.37
C ARG A 3 57.81 38.35 11.60
N ILE A 4 58.27 37.47 10.68
CA ILE A 4 59.68 36.95 10.58
C ILE A 4 60.12 35.93 11.69
N GLU A 5 61.04 34.96 11.53
CA GLU A 5 61.38 34.00 10.44
C GLU A 5 62.52 33.00 10.88
N PHE A 6 62.69 31.88 10.15
CA PHE A 6 63.92 31.07 9.91
C PHE A 6 64.83 30.40 11.00
N HIS A 7 64.83 29.05 10.98
CA HIS A 7 65.97 28.13 10.65
C HIS A 7 67.35 28.12 11.40
N LYS A 8 67.70 26.94 12.00
CA LYS A 8 68.87 26.03 11.71
C LYS A 8 69.07 25.04 12.89
N SER A 9 69.46 23.75 12.82
CA SER A 9 70.09 22.81 11.86
C SER A 9 71.56 22.42 12.16
N VAL A 10 71.90 21.13 11.92
CA VAL A 10 73.24 20.49 11.72
C VAL A 10 73.92 19.64 12.84
N LEU A 11 73.67 18.32 12.76
CA LEU A 11 74.54 17.11 12.83
C LEU A 11 76.00 17.10 13.33
N LYS A 12 76.39 15.94 13.93
CA LYS A 12 77.54 15.04 13.57
C LYS A 12 77.33 13.62 14.19
N VAL A 13 77.63 12.41 13.64
CA VAL A 13 78.63 11.86 12.66
C VAL A 13 79.99 11.54 13.33
N SER A 14 80.70 10.39 13.25
CA SER A 14 80.62 9.03 12.58
C SER A 14 81.58 8.03 13.34
N SER A 15 81.96 6.78 13.01
CA SER A 15 81.64 5.62 12.10
C SER A 15 82.50 4.39 12.59
N ARG A 16 82.35 3.11 12.16
CA ARG A 16 83.04 2.39 11.04
C ARG A 16 82.82 0.84 11.13
N ILE A 17 82.44 0.09 10.06
CA ILE A 17 83.25 -0.80 9.13
C ILE A 17 83.82 -2.08 9.81
N PRO A 18 83.80 -3.34 9.25
CA PRO A 18 83.86 -3.84 7.83
C PRO A 18 82.81 -4.94 7.43
N PHE A 19 82.82 -5.64 6.27
CA PHE A 19 83.04 -5.35 4.82
C PHE A 19 82.66 -6.59 3.92
N PHE A 20 82.61 -6.43 2.57
CA PHE A 20 82.24 -7.38 1.45
C PHE A 20 80.73 -7.60 1.20
N HIS A 21 80.11 -7.14 0.09
CA HIS A 21 80.24 -7.45 -1.37
C HIS A 21 79.63 -8.81 -1.76
N SER A 22 78.83 -8.95 -2.84
CA SER A 22 78.77 -8.17 -4.10
C SER A 22 77.41 -7.49 -4.39
N PHE A 23 77.24 -6.92 -5.60
CA PHE A 23 76.35 -5.78 -5.89
C PHE A 23 75.57 -5.92 -7.20
N THR A 24 74.24 -5.70 -7.17
CA THR A 24 73.54 -4.96 -8.25
C THR A 24 72.22 -4.32 -7.80
N LEU A 25 72.08 -3.03 -8.13
CA LEU A 25 70.86 -2.24 -8.38
C LEU A 25 69.65 -2.38 -7.43
N ALA A 26 69.44 -1.36 -6.60
CA ALA A 26 68.25 -1.20 -5.76
C ALA A 26 67.43 0.03 -6.17
N LEU A 27 66.11 -0.03 -6.00
CA LEU A 27 65.30 1.13 -5.64
C LEU A 27 64.09 0.67 -4.82
N PHE A 28 64.16 0.85 -3.50
CA PHE A 28 63.06 0.60 -2.57
C PHE A 28 62.87 1.86 -1.73
N CYS A 29 61.82 2.63 -2.02
CA CYS A 29 61.38 3.73 -1.17
C CYS A 29 60.37 3.19 -0.16
N LEU A 30 60.44 3.65 1.09
CA LEU A 30 59.43 3.32 2.10
C LEU A 30 58.09 3.98 1.76
N CYS A 31 57.01 3.32 2.20
CA CYS A 31 55.64 3.66 1.86
C CYS A 31 55.25 5.07 2.37
N PRO A 32 54.70 5.94 1.50
CA PRO A 32 53.65 6.87 1.91
C PRO A 32 52.33 6.08 2.14
N HIS A 33 51.29 6.79 2.55
CA HIS A 33 49.96 6.22 2.84
C HIS A 33 49.43 5.28 1.74
N LEU A 34 48.74 4.23 2.18
CA LEU A 34 47.86 3.46 1.32
C LEU A 34 46.64 4.33 0.98
N VAL A 35 46.80 5.21 -0.02
CA VAL A 35 45.67 5.75 -0.77
C VAL A 35 44.90 4.52 -1.26
N GLY A 36 43.65 4.37 -0.82
CA GLY A 36 42.80 3.30 -1.29
C GLY A 36 42.76 3.36 -2.81
N GLN A 37 43.12 2.25 -3.46
CA GLN A 37 42.79 2.11 -4.87
C GLN A 37 41.27 2.19 -4.94
N THR A 38 40.76 3.30 -5.47
CA THR A 38 39.43 3.31 -6.08
C THR A 38 39.47 2.19 -7.11
N ALA A 39 38.81 1.07 -6.81
CA ALA A 39 38.54 0.09 -7.83
C ALA A 39 37.83 0.84 -8.95
N ASP A 40 38.31 0.70 -10.18
CA ASP A 40 37.52 1.11 -11.34
C ASP A 40 36.23 0.29 -11.28
N LYS A 41 35.15 0.91 -10.78
CA LYS A 41 33.80 0.43 -11.06
C LYS A 41 33.73 0.40 -12.59
N PRO A 42 33.35 -0.73 -13.22
CA PRO A 42 32.95 -0.66 -14.61
C PRO A 42 31.71 0.24 -14.65
N THR A 43 31.86 1.45 -15.19
CA THR A 43 30.73 2.30 -15.55
C THR A 43 30.06 1.66 -16.76
N GLU A 44 29.21 0.67 -16.49
CA GLU A 44 28.17 0.27 -17.42
C GLU A 44 27.32 1.53 -17.66
N ASN A 45 27.14 1.91 -18.93
CA ASN A 45 26.40 3.10 -19.32
C ASN A 45 24.90 2.85 -19.15
N THR A 46 24.43 2.71 -17.91
CA THR A 46 23.02 2.45 -17.56
C THR A 46 22.27 3.73 -17.26
N GLY A 47 21.05 3.85 -17.78
CA GLY A 47 20.13 4.92 -17.39
C GLY A 47 19.46 4.64 -16.05
N ALA A 48 18.98 5.70 -15.40
CA ALA A 48 18.29 5.65 -14.12
C ALA A 48 16.78 5.90 -14.28
N VAL A 49 15.98 5.17 -13.52
CA VAL A 49 14.52 5.34 -13.42
C VAL A 49 14.20 5.78 -12.01
N ILE A 50 13.64 6.99 -11.86
CA ILE A 50 13.42 7.66 -10.58
C ILE A 50 11.91 7.77 -10.33
N VAL A 51 11.45 7.38 -9.14
CA VAL A 51 10.08 7.64 -8.69
C VAL A 51 9.95 9.12 -8.34
N VAL A 52 9.14 9.87 -9.10
CA VAL A 52 8.92 11.32 -8.89
C VAL A 52 7.56 11.64 -8.29
N ASN A 53 6.56 10.77 -8.45
CA ASN A 53 5.29 10.83 -7.73
C ASN A 53 4.71 9.43 -7.56
N LEU A 54 4.00 9.17 -6.48
CA LEU A 54 3.24 7.93 -6.27
C LEU A 54 1.95 8.19 -5.50
N VAL A 55 0.94 7.37 -5.76
CA VAL A 55 -0.28 7.23 -4.96
C VAL A 55 -0.45 5.74 -4.70
N GLU A 56 -0.45 5.34 -3.43
CA GLU A 56 -0.61 3.94 -3.04
C GLU A 56 -1.97 3.37 -3.48
N PRO A 57 -2.10 2.05 -3.74
CA PRO A 57 -1.07 1.01 -3.61
C PRO A 57 -0.11 0.91 -4.80
N VAL A 58 1.19 0.88 -4.51
CA VAL A 58 2.30 0.65 -5.47
C VAL A 58 3.25 -0.42 -4.95
N ARG A 59 3.56 -1.42 -5.79
CA ARG A 59 4.54 -2.49 -5.50
C ARG A 59 5.74 -2.40 -6.45
N LEU A 60 6.94 -2.62 -5.92
CA LEU A 60 8.12 -3.02 -6.70
C LEU A 60 8.29 -4.54 -6.58
N LEU A 61 8.55 -5.21 -7.69
CA LEU A 61 8.87 -6.65 -7.73
C LEU A 61 10.27 -6.87 -8.33
N ASP A 62 10.95 -7.93 -7.89
CA ASP A 62 12.24 -8.35 -8.46
C ASP A 62 12.11 -8.95 -9.88
N LYS A 63 13.21 -9.52 -10.42
CA LYS A 63 13.24 -10.07 -11.79
C LYS A 63 12.45 -11.37 -11.91
N GLU A 64 12.23 -12.02 -10.78
CA GLU A 64 11.52 -13.27 -10.54
C GLU A 64 10.04 -13.03 -10.16
N LYS A 65 9.60 -11.76 -10.10
CA LYS A 65 8.28 -11.23 -9.72
C LYS A 65 7.91 -11.28 -8.23
N ASN A 66 8.85 -11.57 -7.32
CA ASN A 66 8.56 -11.49 -5.88
C ASN A 66 8.45 -10.02 -5.42
N PRO A 67 7.51 -9.68 -4.52
CA PRO A 67 7.40 -8.33 -3.97
C PRO A 67 8.59 -7.98 -3.08
N LEU A 68 9.15 -6.78 -3.25
CA LEU A 68 10.20 -6.27 -2.37
C LEU A 68 9.62 -5.82 -1.03
N GLN A 69 10.19 -6.30 0.08
CA GLN A 69 9.82 -5.91 1.46
C GLN A 69 10.17 -4.45 1.83
N LYS A 70 10.45 -3.58 0.86
CA LYS A 70 10.83 -2.18 1.07
C LYS A 70 9.84 -1.27 0.36
N ASN A 71 9.11 -0.49 1.15
CA ASN A 71 8.16 0.52 0.65
C ASN A 71 8.84 1.45 -0.37
N VAL A 72 8.13 1.75 -1.44
CA VAL A 72 8.55 2.69 -2.47
C VAL A 72 8.34 4.12 -1.92
N LYS A 73 9.27 5.04 -2.17
CA LYS A 73 9.07 6.46 -1.87
C LYS A 73 9.53 7.35 -3.03
N VAL A 74 9.05 8.59 -3.08
CA VAL A 74 9.57 9.61 -4.01
C VAL A 74 11.09 9.77 -3.81
N GLY A 75 11.83 9.91 -4.91
CA GLY A 75 13.31 9.88 -4.93
C GLY A 75 13.92 8.46 -5.00
N SER A 76 13.13 7.39 -4.90
CA SER A 76 13.63 6.01 -5.04
C SER A 76 14.01 5.68 -6.48
N LEU A 77 15.03 4.83 -6.64
CA LEU A 77 15.42 4.28 -7.94
C LEU A 77 14.72 2.93 -8.19
N VAL A 78 14.26 2.73 -9.43
CA VAL A 78 13.72 1.45 -9.91
C VAL A 78 14.83 0.69 -10.67
N PRO A 79 15.25 -0.51 -10.23
CA PRO A 79 16.34 -1.24 -10.88
C PRO A 79 15.99 -1.79 -12.27
N ILE A 80 17.00 -1.97 -13.13
CA ILE A 80 16.80 -2.54 -14.47
C ILE A 80 16.52 -4.05 -14.38
N GLY A 81 15.45 -4.47 -15.07
CA GLY A 81 14.86 -5.82 -15.08
C GLY A 81 13.75 -6.04 -14.05
N TYR A 82 13.46 -5.06 -13.18
CA TYR A 82 12.43 -5.16 -12.14
C TYR A 82 11.06 -4.72 -12.68
N TYR A 83 9.99 -5.11 -11.98
CA TYR A 83 8.62 -4.69 -12.27
C TYR A 83 8.17 -3.58 -11.32
N VAL A 84 7.36 -2.67 -11.84
CA VAL A 84 6.52 -1.72 -11.12
C VAL A 84 5.05 -2.08 -11.34
N GLN A 85 4.26 -2.05 -10.28
CA GLN A 85 2.83 -2.36 -10.31
C GLN A 85 2.05 -1.32 -9.51
N ALA A 86 1.10 -0.65 -10.14
CA ALA A 86 0.10 0.18 -9.48
C ALA A 86 -1.21 -0.63 -9.35
N GLY A 87 -1.74 -0.74 -8.14
CA GLY A 87 -2.97 -1.49 -7.85
C GLY A 87 -4.25 -0.69 -8.14
N ALA A 88 -5.39 -1.11 -7.58
CA ALA A 88 -6.65 -0.39 -7.67
C ALA A 88 -6.54 1.02 -7.06
N GLY A 89 -6.99 2.07 -7.76
CA GLY A 89 -6.85 3.47 -7.33
C GLY A 89 -5.43 4.04 -7.27
N GLY A 90 -4.39 3.21 -7.32
CA GLY A 90 -2.99 3.63 -7.24
C GLY A 90 -2.48 4.36 -8.50
N ASN A 91 -1.34 5.03 -8.39
CA ASN A 91 -0.69 5.72 -9.50
C ASN A 91 0.83 5.77 -9.29
N LEU A 92 1.61 5.69 -10.36
CA LEU A 92 3.07 5.81 -10.27
C LEU A 92 3.63 6.63 -11.43
N THR A 93 4.26 7.77 -11.12
CA THR A 93 4.99 8.60 -12.09
C THR A 93 6.50 8.36 -11.97
N LEU A 94 7.10 7.94 -13.08
CA LEU A 94 8.54 7.67 -13.20
C LEU A 94 9.20 8.66 -14.14
N LEU A 95 10.39 9.14 -13.77
CA LEU A 95 11.28 9.94 -14.59
C LEU A 95 12.48 9.09 -15.02
N LEU A 96 12.71 8.94 -16.32
CA LEU A 96 13.91 8.32 -16.88
C LEU A 96 15.00 9.37 -17.07
N SER A 97 16.26 8.98 -16.92
CA SER A 97 17.42 9.88 -17.08
C SER A 97 17.63 10.46 -18.49
N ASN A 98 16.85 10.02 -19.49
CA ASN A 98 16.80 10.65 -20.81
C ASN A 98 15.75 11.80 -20.89
N GLY A 99 15.03 12.06 -19.80
CA GLY A 99 13.97 13.07 -19.70
C GLY A 99 12.57 12.56 -20.08
N THR A 100 12.42 11.26 -20.36
CA THR A 100 11.09 10.64 -20.56
C THR A 100 10.36 10.51 -19.23
N VAL A 101 9.08 10.87 -19.24
CA VAL A 101 8.17 10.70 -18.10
C VAL A 101 7.15 9.63 -18.45
N LEU A 102 6.97 8.68 -17.55
CA LEU A 102 6.01 7.59 -17.63
C LEU A 102 5.01 7.75 -16.48
N THR A 103 3.72 7.56 -16.74
CA THR A 103 2.72 7.43 -15.68
C THR A 103 1.96 6.13 -15.85
N LEU A 104 2.15 5.22 -14.90
CA LEU A 104 1.29 4.06 -14.72
C LEU A 104 0.02 4.54 -14.00
N LYS A 105 -1.15 4.32 -14.60
CA LYS A 105 -2.42 4.51 -13.89
C LYS A 105 -2.70 3.32 -12.98
N GLU A 106 -3.83 3.37 -12.29
CA GLU A 106 -4.33 2.23 -11.53
C GLU A 106 -4.38 0.96 -12.39
N ARG A 107 -4.21 -0.19 -11.74
CA ARG A 107 -4.22 -1.52 -12.38
C ARG A 107 -3.28 -1.58 -13.59
N THR A 108 -2.01 -1.26 -13.38
CA THR A 108 -0.97 -1.28 -14.43
C THR A 108 0.31 -1.96 -13.93
N LYS A 109 0.86 -2.91 -14.71
CA LYS A 109 2.09 -3.65 -14.42
C LYS A 109 3.07 -3.56 -15.59
N MET A 110 4.23 -2.97 -15.34
CA MET A 110 5.27 -2.71 -16.34
C MET A 110 6.64 -3.11 -15.80
N ARG A 111 7.54 -3.57 -16.65
CA ARG A 111 8.95 -3.85 -16.36
C ARG A 111 9.88 -2.97 -17.17
N ILE A 112 11.00 -2.62 -16.55
CA ILE A 112 12.08 -1.85 -17.18
C ILE A 112 13.07 -2.87 -17.76
N GLY A 113 12.86 -3.32 -19.00
CA GLY A 113 13.63 -4.41 -19.62
C GLY A 113 15.11 -4.07 -19.82
N GLN A 114 15.40 -2.97 -20.53
CA GLN A 114 16.75 -2.45 -20.75
C GLN A 114 16.73 -0.91 -20.65
N PHE A 115 17.77 -0.33 -20.04
CA PHE A 115 18.04 1.10 -20.14
C PHE A 115 19.55 1.36 -20.19
N GLU A 116 20.08 1.59 -21.38
CA GLU A 116 21.44 2.09 -21.60
C GLU A 116 21.39 3.59 -21.93
N GLN A 117 22.33 4.37 -21.39
CA GLN A 117 22.45 5.80 -21.66
C GLN A 117 23.89 6.28 -21.52
N GLU A 118 24.40 7.03 -22.51
CA GLU A 118 25.70 7.70 -22.41
C GLU A 118 25.68 8.75 -21.27
N PRO A 119 26.78 8.92 -20.49
CA PRO A 119 26.87 10.01 -19.51
C PRO A 119 26.71 11.41 -20.14
N PHE A 120 26.26 12.38 -19.35
CA PHE A 120 26.07 13.77 -19.77
C PHE A 120 26.54 14.77 -18.71
N ASP A 121 26.84 16.01 -19.14
CA ASP A 121 27.02 17.14 -18.24
C ASP A 121 25.61 17.72 -17.91
N PRO A 122 25.23 17.84 -16.62
CA PRO A 122 23.94 18.40 -16.25
C PRO A 122 23.85 19.92 -16.48
N GLU A 123 24.97 20.63 -16.65
CA GLU A 123 25.09 22.08 -16.92
C GLU A 123 24.31 23.00 -15.95
N GLY A 124 23.89 22.49 -14.78
CA GLY A 124 23.02 23.20 -13.83
C GLY A 124 21.56 23.38 -14.30
N ARG A 125 21.13 22.66 -15.33
CA ARG A 125 19.76 22.71 -15.90
C ARG A 125 18.78 21.81 -15.14
N LYS A 126 17.48 21.98 -15.39
CA LYS A 126 16.38 21.12 -14.93
C LYS A 126 15.79 20.27 -16.06
N VAL A 127 14.95 19.29 -15.71
CA VAL A 127 14.21 18.45 -16.68
C VAL A 127 13.22 19.28 -17.51
N ALA A 128 12.65 20.35 -16.96
CA ALA A 128 11.85 21.33 -17.69
C ALA A 128 12.62 21.95 -18.88
N ASP A 129 13.91 22.27 -18.70
CA ASP A 129 14.77 22.92 -19.71
C ASP A 129 15.16 22.01 -20.90
N LEU A 130 14.78 20.72 -20.88
CA LEU A 130 15.10 19.78 -21.94
C LEU A 130 14.11 19.85 -23.11
N GLU A 131 14.55 20.38 -24.25
CA GLU A 131 13.89 20.23 -25.56
C GLU A 131 14.20 18.87 -26.24
N THR A 132 15.31 18.23 -25.83
CA THR A 132 15.84 16.98 -26.36
C THR A 132 16.54 16.23 -25.23
N GLU A 133 16.64 14.91 -25.31
CA GLU A 133 17.32 14.11 -24.28
C GLU A 133 18.79 14.54 -24.06
N PRO A 134 19.33 14.44 -22.84
CA PRO A 134 20.66 14.97 -22.52
C PRO A 134 21.80 14.18 -23.18
N SER A 135 21.61 12.91 -23.54
CA SER A 135 22.60 12.02 -24.18
C SER A 135 21.92 10.92 -25.02
N VAL A 136 22.66 10.06 -25.73
CA VAL A 136 22.05 8.94 -26.48
C VAL A 136 21.57 7.86 -25.52
N SER A 137 20.36 7.34 -25.72
CA SER A 137 19.76 6.28 -24.89
C SER A 137 19.20 5.12 -25.71
N GLN A 138 19.22 3.90 -25.14
CA GLN A 138 18.47 2.74 -25.62
C GLN A 138 17.56 2.29 -24.48
N VAL A 139 16.26 2.30 -24.70
CA VAL A 139 15.26 1.96 -23.69
C VAL A 139 14.29 0.91 -24.24
N GLU A 140 14.13 -0.18 -23.50
CA GLU A 140 13.12 -1.21 -23.73
C GLU A 140 12.27 -1.37 -22.46
N LEU A 141 10.97 -1.13 -22.60
CA LEU A 141 9.97 -1.28 -21.54
C LEU A 141 9.00 -2.40 -21.92
N GLU A 142 8.63 -3.22 -20.96
CA GLU A 142 7.71 -4.35 -21.12
C GLU A 142 6.41 -4.02 -20.37
N LEU A 143 5.31 -3.76 -21.09
CA LEU A 143 3.98 -3.58 -20.49
C LEU A 143 3.28 -4.94 -20.45
N GLU A 144 3.03 -5.48 -19.24
CA GLU A 144 2.28 -6.74 -19.09
C GLU A 144 0.77 -6.50 -19.21
N TRP A 145 0.27 -5.45 -18.57
CA TRP A 145 -1.15 -5.03 -18.62
C TRP A 145 -1.35 -3.64 -18.03
N GLY A 146 -2.49 -3.02 -18.38
CA GLY A 146 -2.97 -1.74 -17.83
C GLY A 146 -2.67 -0.52 -18.71
N ASP A 147 -2.82 0.67 -18.11
CA ASP A 147 -2.81 1.99 -18.74
C ASP A 147 -1.48 2.73 -18.49
N LEU A 148 -0.63 2.82 -19.52
CA LEU A 148 0.63 3.55 -19.48
C LEU A 148 0.57 4.83 -20.32
N VAL A 149 0.62 5.99 -19.67
CA VAL A 149 0.71 7.31 -20.32
C VAL A 149 2.18 7.72 -20.42
N VAL A 150 2.59 8.21 -21.58
CA VAL A 150 4.00 8.47 -21.91
C VAL A 150 4.18 9.87 -22.49
N LYS A 151 5.20 10.57 -21.98
CA LYS A 151 5.70 11.85 -22.49
C LYS A 151 7.22 11.79 -22.62
N THR A 152 7.73 11.68 -23.84
CA THR A 152 9.18 11.66 -24.09
C THR A 152 9.66 12.97 -24.72
N LYS A 153 10.82 13.45 -24.26
CA LYS A 153 11.57 14.51 -24.98
C LYS A 153 11.97 14.02 -26.37
N LYS A 154 12.45 14.94 -27.21
CA LYS A 154 12.94 14.61 -28.54
C LYS A 154 14.21 13.76 -28.46
N LEU A 155 14.10 12.50 -28.88
CA LEU A 155 15.24 11.58 -28.94
C LEU A 155 16.30 12.05 -29.95
N LYS A 156 17.58 11.86 -29.59
CA LYS A 156 18.75 12.10 -30.41
C LYS A 156 18.86 11.07 -31.53
N LYS A 157 19.82 11.30 -32.42
CA LYS A 157 20.14 10.35 -33.49
C LYS A 157 20.88 9.15 -32.88
N ASN A 158 20.45 7.94 -33.26
CA ASN A 158 20.89 6.61 -32.79
C ASN A 158 20.21 6.11 -31.51
N SER A 159 19.41 6.93 -30.82
CA SER A 159 18.66 6.50 -29.63
C SER A 159 17.38 5.74 -30.00
N THR A 160 16.90 4.88 -29.10
CA THR A 160 15.61 4.19 -29.22
C THR A 160 14.85 4.16 -27.89
N LEU A 161 13.53 4.20 -27.98
CA LEU A 161 12.61 3.90 -26.88
C LEU A 161 11.53 2.98 -27.47
N ASN A 162 11.48 1.74 -27.02
CA ASN A 162 10.50 0.75 -27.43
C ASN A 162 9.66 0.34 -26.21
N ILE A 163 8.35 0.19 -26.41
CA ILE A 163 7.45 -0.40 -25.43
C ILE A 163 6.85 -1.66 -26.06
N SER A 164 7.16 -2.83 -25.50
CA SER A 164 6.62 -4.12 -25.92
C SER A 164 5.43 -4.51 -25.06
N SER A 165 4.52 -5.29 -25.63
CA SER A 165 3.39 -5.93 -24.96
C SER A 165 3.02 -7.23 -25.70
N GLU A 166 2.05 -8.01 -25.21
CA GLU A 166 1.65 -9.26 -25.88
C GLU A 166 1.20 -9.02 -27.34
N THR A 167 0.52 -7.90 -27.59
CA THR A 167 -0.05 -7.59 -28.92
C THR A 167 0.87 -6.79 -29.85
N GLY A 168 2.10 -6.43 -29.45
CA GLY A 168 3.09 -5.84 -30.35
C GLY A 168 4.19 -5.00 -29.70
N THR A 169 4.69 -4.02 -30.46
CA THR A 169 5.76 -3.11 -30.00
C THR A 169 5.56 -1.70 -30.55
N ALA A 170 5.46 -0.72 -29.65
CA ALA A 170 5.42 0.70 -29.96
C ALA A 170 6.83 1.29 -29.97
N GLY A 171 7.36 1.60 -31.16
CA GLY A 171 8.59 2.37 -31.34
C GLY A 171 8.30 3.87 -31.20
N VAL A 172 8.86 4.49 -30.17
CA VAL A 172 8.55 5.86 -29.72
C VAL A 172 9.59 6.86 -30.23
N ARG A 173 9.17 8.09 -30.60
CA ARG A 173 10.10 9.10 -31.15
C ARG A 173 9.73 10.56 -30.91
N GLY A 174 9.61 10.98 -29.65
CA GLY A 174 9.28 12.36 -29.27
C GLY A 174 7.79 12.62 -29.48
N THR A 175 6.98 12.29 -28.48
CA THR A 175 5.53 12.06 -28.57
C THR A 175 4.88 12.18 -27.19
N GLU A 176 3.58 12.51 -27.19
CA GLU A 176 2.65 12.24 -26.10
C GLU A 176 1.60 11.22 -26.57
N PHE A 177 1.37 10.17 -25.77
CA PHE A 177 0.40 9.10 -26.07
C PHE A 177 0.02 8.30 -24.81
N GLN A 178 -1.02 7.48 -24.92
CA GLN A 178 -1.32 6.37 -24.02
C GLN A 178 -1.24 5.05 -24.79
N ILE A 179 -0.70 4.02 -24.15
CA ILE A 179 -0.87 2.62 -24.52
C ILE A 179 -1.60 1.90 -23.38
N SER A 180 -2.61 1.11 -23.75
CA SER A 180 -3.42 0.29 -22.85
C SER A 180 -3.34 -1.16 -23.32
N GLU A 181 -3.03 -2.11 -22.45
CA GLU A 181 -3.03 -3.56 -22.79
C GLU A 181 -3.92 -4.31 -21.80
N ASN A 182 -5.04 -4.85 -22.29
CA ASN A 182 -6.02 -5.57 -21.47
C ASN A 182 -5.97 -7.08 -21.79
N PRO A 183 -5.65 -7.95 -20.82
CA PRO A 183 -5.58 -9.40 -21.04
C PRO A 183 -6.84 -9.95 -21.72
N GLY A 184 -6.65 -10.63 -22.86
CA GLY A 184 -7.72 -11.21 -23.67
C GLY A 184 -8.47 -10.25 -24.60
N GLU A 185 -8.68 -8.99 -24.20
CA GLU A 185 -9.29 -7.95 -25.06
C GLU A 185 -8.29 -7.44 -26.12
N GLY A 186 -7.02 -7.26 -25.72
CA GLY A 186 -5.93 -6.70 -26.52
C GLY A 186 -5.62 -5.25 -26.18
N MET A 187 -4.96 -4.56 -27.12
CA MET A 187 -4.32 -3.27 -26.88
C MET A 187 -4.99 -2.10 -27.59
N GLN A 188 -4.99 -0.95 -26.93
CA GLN A 188 -5.34 0.35 -27.51
C GLN A 188 -4.12 1.28 -27.45
N LEU A 189 -3.90 2.07 -28.50
CA LEU A 189 -2.85 3.09 -28.56
C LEU A 189 -3.44 4.39 -29.09
N ASP A 190 -3.40 5.46 -28.29
CA ASP A 190 -4.01 6.76 -28.54
C ASP A 190 -2.94 7.87 -28.53
N VAL A 191 -2.72 8.54 -29.67
CA VAL A 191 -1.61 9.49 -29.84
C VAL A 191 -2.12 10.94 -29.86
N THR A 192 -1.73 11.74 -28.85
CA THR A 192 -2.09 13.16 -28.75
C THR A 192 -1.06 14.09 -29.38
N GLU A 193 0.21 13.70 -29.47
CA GLU A 193 1.26 14.49 -30.13
C GLU A 193 2.23 13.65 -30.98
N SER A 194 2.66 14.22 -32.12
CA SER A 194 3.69 13.66 -33.01
C SER A 194 3.29 12.32 -33.66
N THR A 195 4.12 11.27 -33.63
CA THR A 195 3.84 9.98 -34.27
C THR A 195 4.55 8.81 -33.57
N VAL A 196 3.81 7.75 -33.24
CA VAL A 196 4.33 6.46 -32.74
C VAL A 196 4.39 5.45 -33.88
N ALA A 197 5.39 4.56 -33.89
CA ALA A 197 5.55 3.51 -34.89
C ALA A 197 5.24 2.12 -34.30
N PHE A 198 3.99 1.67 -34.43
CA PHE A 198 3.55 0.40 -33.85
C PHE A 198 3.81 -0.79 -34.78
N THR A 199 4.27 -1.93 -34.25
CA THR A 199 4.51 -3.17 -35.01
C THR A 199 3.83 -4.35 -34.32
N PRO A 200 2.78 -4.95 -34.90
CA PRO A 200 2.15 -6.15 -34.36
C PRO A 200 3.00 -7.42 -34.62
N PRO A 201 2.82 -8.51 -33.84
CA PRO A 201 3.59 -9.75 -33.97
C PRO A 201 3.63 -10.31 -35.39
N GLY A 202 4.83 -10.37 -35.98
CA GLY A 202 5.05 -10.85 -37.35
C GLY A 202 4.49 -9.97 -38.47
N GLY A 203 3.95 -8.79 -38.15
CA GLY A 203 3.36 -7.85 -39.11
C GLY A 203 4.35 -6.84 -39.70
N GLN A 204 3.81 -5.78 -40.31
CA GLN A 204 4.58 -4.62 -40.76
C GLN A 204 4.32 -3.43 -39.83
N THR A 205 5.31 -2.57 -39.65
CA THR A 205 5.20 -1.35 -38.83
C THR A 205 4.22 -0.35 -39.43
N ILE A 206 3.32 0.18 -38.59
CA ILE A 206 2.25 1.12 -38.90
C ILE A 206 2.52 2.43 -38.13
N PRO A 207 2.60 3.59 -38.80
CA PRO A 207 2.68 4.88 -38.11
C PRO A 207 1.28 5.32 -37.61
N VAL A 208 1.19 5.69 -36.34
CA VAL A 208 0.01 6.27 -35.70
C VAL A 208 0.31 7.72 -35.36
N SER A 209 -0.35 8.66 -36.03
CA SER A 209 -0.06 10.11 -35.90
C SER A 209 -0.99 10.79 -34.90
N GLN A 210 -0.62 11.99 -34.44
CA GLN A 210 -1.45 12.89 -33.64
C GLN A 210 -2.93 12.92 -34.07
N GLY A 211 -3.83 12.69 -33.13
CA GLY A 211 -5.28 12.66 -33.34
C GLY A 211 -5.82 11.30 -33.83
N GLN A 212 -4.95 10.30 -33.98
CA GLN A 212 -5.32 8.93 -34.33
C GLN A 212 -5.07 7.98 -33.16
N GLY A 213 -5.76 6.85 -33.20
CA GLY A 213 -5.43 5.68 -32.40
C GLY A 213 -5.56 4.39 -33.20
N ILE A 214 -5.15 3.28 -32.59
CA ILE A 214 -5.38 1.93 -33.10
C ILE A 214 -5.92 1.05 -31.98
N ASP A 215 -6.81 0.14 -32.36
CA ASP A 215 -7.20 -1.01 -31.53
C ASP A 215 -6.54 -2.26 -32.14
N VAL A 216 -5.98 -3.13 -31.30
CA VAL A 216 -5.27 -4.33 -31.70
C VAL A 216 -5.81 -5.50 -30.89
N SER A 217 -6.65 -6.33 -31.51
CA SER A 217 -7.19 -7.51 -30.83
C SER A 217 -6.07 -8.44 -30.36
N SER A 218 -6.35 -9.27 -29.35
CA SER A 218 -5.52 -10.40 -28.93
C SER A 218 -5.15 -11.40 -30.04
N SER A 219 -5.76 -11.31 -31.24
CA SER A 219 -5.38 -12.05 -32.44
C SER A 219 -4.36 -11.35 -33.36
N GLY A 220 -3.83 -10.19 -32.95
CA GLY A 220 -2.87 -9.36 -33.72
C GLY A 220 -3.50 -8.55 -34.86
N VAL A 221 -4.83 -8.58 -35.03
CA VAL A 221 -5.54 -7.78 -36.04
C VAL A 221 -5.64 -6.32 -35.57
N VAL A 222 -5.06 -5.40 -36.35
CA VAL A 222 -5.03 -3.95 -36.11
C VAL A 222 -6.18 -3.24 -36.83
N ALA A 223 -6.90 -2.36 -36.13
CA ALA A 223 -7.95 -1.50 -36.65
C ALA A 223 -7.66 -0.02 -36.31
N PRO A 224 -7.48 0.87 -37.31
CA PRO A 224 -7.24 2.30 -37.06
C PRO A 224 -8.52 3.08 -36.82
N ARG A 225 -8.47 4.02 -35.86
CA ARG A 225 -9.59 4.89 -35.46
C ARG A 225 -9.11 6.33 -35.15
N PRO A 226 -10.01 7.31 -35.00
CA PRO A 226 -9.65 8.56 -34.31
C PRO A 226 -9.24 8.31 -32.85
N VAL A 227 -8.46 9.25 -32.29
CA VAL A 227 -8.20 9.29 -30.84
C VAL A 227 -9.52 9.43 -30.07
N ASN A 228 -9.68 8.73 -28.94
CA ASN A 228 -10.85 8.90 -28.08
C ASN A 228 -10.73 10.25 -27.34
N PRO A 229 -11.72 11.16 -27.42
CA PRO A 229 -11.61 12.49 -26.80
C PRO A 229 -11.48 12.45 -25.28
N VAL A 230 -12.01 11.43 -24.60
CA VAL A 230 -11.88 11.27 -23.14
C VAL A 230 -10.47 10.79 -22.79
N VAL A 231 -9.91 9.87 -23.58
CA VAL A 231 -8.52 9.42 -23.43
C VAL A 231 -7.56 10.57 -23.77
N ALA A 232 -7.87 11.41 -24.75
CA ALA A 232 -7.09 12.61 -25.05
C ALA A 232 -7.11 13.65 -23.92
N GLU A 233 -8.27 13.95 -23.30
CA GLU A 233 -8.37 14.79 -22.10
C GLU A 233 -7.55 14.17 -20.95
N SER A 234 -7.62 12.85 -20.76
CA SER A 234 -6.81 12.13 -19.76
C SER A 234 -5.31 12.20 -20.02
N ILE A 235 -4.84 11.97 -21.25
CA ILE A 235 -3.41 12.03 -21.60
C ILE A 235 -2.88 13.43 -21.29
N THR A 236 -3.58 14.50 -21.72
CA THR A 236 -3.16 15.88 -21.44
C THR A 236 -3.10 16.16 -19.94
N VAL A 237 -4.14 15.84 -19.17
CA VAL A 237 -4.15 16.12 -17.71
C VAL A 237 -3.07 15.31 -16.97
N THR A 238 -2.90 14.03 -17.30
CA THR A 238 -1.83 13.19 -16.73
C THR A 238 -0.46 13.74 -17.08
N ASN A 239 -0.22 14.11 -18.34
CA ASN A 239 1.05 14.65 -18.79
C ASN A 239 1.35 16.06 -18.25
N GLU A 240 0.34 16.91 -18.02
CA GLU A 240 0.51 18.21 -17.36
C GLU A 240 0.96 18.04 -15.90
N SER A 241 0.24 17.21 -15.13
CA SER A 241 0.60 16.90 -13.74
C SER A 241 1.99 16.25 -13.63
N ALA A 242 2.26 15.23 -14.45
CA ALA A 242 3.55 14.56 -14.48
C ALA A 242 4.70 15.51 -14.92
N SER A 243 4.42 16.50 -15.78
CA SER A 243 5.39 17.55 -16.15
C SER A 243 5.66 18.54 -15.03
N GLN A 244 4.66 18.86 -14.20
CA GLN A 244 4.80 19.76 -13.06
C GLN A 244 5.73 19.17 -12.00
N VAL A 245 5.54 17.89 -11.63
CA VAL A 245 6.37 17.24 -10.60
C VAL A 245 7.77 16.89 -11.14
N SER A 246 7.87 16.31 -12.34
CA SER A 246 9.18 15.93 -12.90
C SER A 246 10.01 17.12 -13.40
N GLY A 247 9.37 18.23 -13.79
CA GLY A 247 10.03 19.36 -14.45
C GLY A 247 11.03 20.11 -13.56
N GLU A 248 10.75 20.21 -12.26
CA GLU A 248 11.61 20.93 -11.30
C GLU A 248 12.88 20.17 -10.91
N VAL A 249 12.95 18.86 -11.21
CA VAL A 249 14.11 18.01 -10.91
C VAL A 249 15.36 18.54 -11.64
N SER A 250 16.44 18.72 -10.88
CA SER A 250 17.74 19.14 -11.45
C SER A 250 18.40 17.99 -12.22
N LEU A 251 19.05 18.28 -13.35
CA LEU A 251 19.81 17.28 -14.10
C LEU A 251 21.03 16.74 -13.33
N GLY A 252 21.50 17.46 -12.30
CA GLY A 252 22.51 16.97 -11.37
C GLY A 252 22.02 15.72 -10.66
N ALA A 253 20.88 15.83 -9.96
CA ALA A 253 20.23 14.69 -9.31
C ALA A 253 19.89 13.53 -10.26
N VAL A 254 19.56 13.83 -11.53
CA VAL A 254 19.34 12.79 -12.56
C VAL A 254 20.65 12.09 -12.96
N SER A 255 21.78 12.80 -12.95
CA SER A 255 23.11 12.22 -13.16
C SER A 255 23.58 11.41 -11.93
N ASP A 256 23.36 11.92 -10.71
CA ASP A 256 23.69 11.23 -9.46
C ASP A 256 22.90 9.91 -9.33
N ALA A 257 21.66 9.89 -9.84
CA ALA A 257 20.85 8.68 -9.97
C ALA A 257 21.42 7.64 -10.95
N MET A 258 22.12 8.05 -12.02
CA MET A 258 22.84 7.12 -12.92
C MET A 258 24.06 6.48 -12.24
N ASP A 259 24.69 7.18 -11.29
CA ASP A 259 25.73 6.60 -10.41
C ASP A 259 25.15 5.72 -9.28
N GLY A 260 23.82 5.56 -9.23
CA GLY A 260 23.09 4.70 -8.30
C GLY A 260 22.74 5.35 -6.95
N GLN A 261 22.75 6.68 -6.87
CA GLN A 261 22.38 7.41 -5.64
C GLN A 261 20.87 7.69 -5.61
N ALA A 262 20.22 7.41 -4.48
CA ALA A 262 18.83 7.78 -4.26
C ALA A 262 18.69 9.29 -4.14
N VAL A 263 17.60 9.86 -4.65
CA VAL A 263 17.41 11.33 -4.68
C VAL A 263 16.64 11.81 -3.45
N ASP A 264 17.31 11.79 -2.30
CA ASP A 264 16.73 12.18 -1.00
C ASP A 264 16.21 13.64 -0.97
N SER A 265 16.59 14.49 -1.92
CA SER A 265 16.15 15.88 -2.02
C SER A 265 14.81 16.09 -2.75
N MET A 266 14.09 15.03 -3.15
CA MET A 266 12.77 15.15 -3.78
C MET A 266 11.59 15.29 -2.79
N GLU A 267 11.75 14.93 -1.52
CA GLU A 267 10.67 15.10 -0.52
C GLU A 267 10.34 16.59 -0.31
N THR A 268 11.34 17.46 -0.39
CA THR A 268 11.24 18.90 -0.07
C THR A 268 10.57 19.75 -1.17
N THR A 269 9.97 19.16 -2.21
CA THR A 269 9.12 19.91 -3.16
C THR A 269 7.64 20.00 -2.75
N LEU A 270 7.21 19.23 -1.74
CA LEU A 270 5.87 19.35 -1.17
C LEU A 270 5.82 20.42 -0.06
N ASP A 271 6.84 20.49 0.80
CA ASP A 271 6.91 21.39 1.97
C ASP A 271 6.99 22.89 1.66
N VAL A 272 7.12 23.30 0.39
CA VAL A 272 7.30 24.71 -0.03
C VAL A 272 5.99 25.35 -0.52
N MET A 273 4.85 24.64 -0.39
CA MET A 273 3.51 25.19 -0.66
C MET A 273 2.69 25.53 0.60
N GLU A 274 3.17 25.18 1.80
CA GLU A 274 2.68 25.75 3.06
C GLU A 274 3.57 26.91 3.55
N ALA A 275 3.06 27.71 4.51
CA ALA A 275 3.75 28.81 5.17
C ALA A 275 4.35 29.92 4.26
N GLY A 276 3.48 30.75 3.67
CA GLY A 276 3.90 31.94 2.92
C GLY A 276 4.62 33.01 3.76
N GLN A 277 5.70 33.60 3.23
CA GLN A 277 6.47 34.65 3.88
C GLN A 277 5.73 36.02 3.91
N LEU A 278 5.03 36.32 5.01
CA LEU A 278 4.67 37.68 5.42
C LEU A 278 4.58 37.81 6.95
N GLU A 279 5.73 38.01 7.62
CA GLU A 279 5.88 38.95 8.76
C GLU A 279 7.34 38.98 9.23
N ASP A 280 8.08 40.00 8.80
CA ASP A 280 9.47 40.27 9.22
C ASP A 280 9.54 41.68 9.84
N GLU A 281 9.18 41.81 11.12
CA GLU A 281 9.61 42.92 11.99
C GLU A 281 9.44 42.59 13.49
N ILE A 282 10.24 43.24 14.36
CA ILE A 282 10.33 43.05 15.84
C ILE A 282 10.95 41.69 16.27
N LYS A 283 12.26 41.46 16.14
CA LYS A 283 13.43 41.99 16.91
C LYS A 283 13.58 41.60 18.39
N ASP A 284 14.81 41.18 18.68
CA ASP A 284 15.59 41.31 19.92
C ASP A 284 15.07 40.66 21.22
N SER A 285 15.56 39.47 21.55
CA SER A 285 16.47 39.31 22.71
C SER A 285 17.32 38.02 22.69
N LEU A 286 18.51 38.14 23.28
CA LEU A 286 19.60 37.14 23.43
C LEU A 286 19.57 36.52 24.85
N PRO A 287 20.38 35.48 25.20
CA PRO A 287 20.91 34.36 24.41
C PRO A 287 20.86 33.00 25.19
N SER A 288 21.65 32.04 24.71
CA SER A 288 22.16 30.79 25.35
C SER A 288 22.54 30.81 26.84
N GLU A 289 22.49 29.64 27.48
CA GLU A 289 23.43 29.21 28.55
C GLU A 289 23.68 27.68 28.47
N GLU A 290 24.71 27.17 29.17
CA GLU A 290 25.37 25.87 28.94
C GLU A 290 25.35 24.95 30.19
N GLU A 291 25.64 23.64 30.00
CA GLU A 291 26.06 22.65 31.03
C GLU A 291 25.05 22.35 32.17
N ASP A 292 25.10 21.25 32.94
CA ASP A 292 26.17 20.28 33.25
C ASP A 292 25.59 18.86 33.57
N ALA A 293 26.38 17.91 34.10
CA ALA A 293 26.09 16.46 34.15
C ALA A 293 25.88 15.80 35.55
N GLU A 294 25.71 14.46 35.53
CA GLU A 294 25.93 13.43 36.58
C GLU A 294 24.80 12.97 37.56
N LEU A 295 24.51 11.65 37.51
CA LEU A 295 24.12 10.69 38.58
C LEU A 295 22.81 10.93 39.39
N ASP A 296 21.94 9.94 39.65
CA ASP A 296 22.18 8.61 40.30
C ASP A 296 21.04 7.58 39.98
N SER A 297 21.16 6.38 40.56
CA SER A 297 20.44 5.12 40.37
C SER A 297 18.96 5.03 40.83
N GLY A 298 18.21 4.07 40.27
CA GLY A 298 16.78 3.86 40.57
C GLY A 298 16.10 2.69 39.86
N ASP A 299 16.59 1.47 40.12
CA ASP A 299 15.93 0.14 40.00
C ASP A 299 14.46 0.04 39.50
N SER A 300 14.24 -0.78 38.46
CA SER A 300 12.92 -1.34 38.14
C SER A 300 13.04 -2.69 37.40
N GLY A 301 12.82 -3.80 38.09
CA GLY A 301 12.85 -5.15 37.51
C GLY A 301 11.48 -5.69 37.07
N SER A 302 11.46 -6.38 35.93
CA SER A 302 10.49 -7.43 35.59
C SER A 302 11.16 -8.37 34.59
N GLU A 303 11.34 -9.64 34.95
CA GLU A 303 12.16 -10.58 34.17
C GLU A 303 11.44 -11.13 32.93
N ASP A 304 12.26 -11.53 31.96
CA ASP A 304 11.90 -12.05 30.65
C ASP A 304 11.36 -13.49 30.71
N GLY A 305 10.85 -14.00 29.60
CA GLY A 305 10.41 -15.39 29.47
C GLY A 305 10.81 -16.03 28.14
N SER A 306 11.81 -16.91 28.16
CA SER A 306 12.00 -17.87 27.05
C SER A 306 12.74 -19.16 27.45
N SER A 307 12.31 -20.26 26.80
CA SER A 307 13.05 -21.48 26.43
C SER A 307 14.19 -22.05 27.31
N MET A 308 14.06 -23.33 27.67
CA MET A 308 15.13 -24.19 28.21
C MET A 308 16.19 -24.60 27.15
N GLN A 309 16.68 -23.65 26.34
CA GLN A 309 17.65 -23.92 25.25
C GLN A 309 19.11 -23.68 25.68
N GLU A 310 19.36 -22.79 26.64
CA GLU A 310 20.72 -22.41 27.07
C GLU A 310 21.39 -23.43 28.02
N ALA A 311 20.64 -24.41 28.53
CA ALA A 311 21.12 -25.37 29.52
C ALA A 311 22.19 -26.36 29.00
N MET A 312 22.53 -26.35 27.71
CA MET A 312 23.46 -27.30 27.09
C MET A 312 24.91 -26.79 26.93
N GLU A 313 25.21 -25.50 27.15
CA GLU A 313 26.57 -24.96 26.96
C GLU A 313 27.45 -24.95 28.22
N GLN A 314 26.95 -25.34 29.41
CA GLN A 314 27.77 -25.46 30.62
C GLN A 314 27.83 -26.92 31.11
N GLY A 315 28.89 -27.61 30.69
CA GLY A 315 29.07 -29.05 30.88
C GLY A 315 29.35 -29.49 32.31
N SER A 316 28.29 -29.70 33.09
CA SER A 316 28.31 -30.58 34.28
C SER A 316 26.91 -31.15 34.57
N VAL A 317 26.63 -32.35 34.06
CA VAL A 317 25.46 -33.14 34.50
C VAL A 317 25.67 -33.51 35.98
N PRO A 318 24.67 -33.34 36.86
CA PRO A 318 24.80 -33.78 38.26
C PRO A 318 24.93 -35.30 38.33
N GLU A 319 25.93 -35.78 39.09
CA GLU A 319 26.24 -37.20 39.24
C GLU A 319 25.07 -37.94 39.92
N VAL A 320 24.30 -38.71 39.16
CA VAL A 320 23.14 -39.47 39.65
C VAL A 320 23.63 -40.57 40.59
N LYS A 321 23.35 -40.41 41.89
CA LYS A 321 23.68 -41.39 42.92
C LYS A 321 22.75 -42.60 42.81
N ILE A 322 23.20 -43.62 42.08
CA ILE A 322 22.48 -44.89 41.86
C ILE A 322 21.93 -45.47 43.18
N ASP A 323 22.70 -45.43 44.27
CA ASP A 323 22.26 -45.90 45.60
C ASP A 323 21.06 -45.14 46.18
N GLU A 324 20.96 -43.81 45.98
CA GLU A 324 19.83 -43.00 46.51
C GLU A 324 18.55 -43.17 45.67
N VAL A 325 18.67 -43.47 44.37
CA VAL A 325 17.53 -43.80 43.49
C VAL A 325 16.97 -45.19 43.83
N LEU A 326 17.84 -46.19 43.96
CA LEU A 326 17.49 -47.57 44.33
C LEU A 326 16.77 -47.67 45.69
N GLU A 327 17.06 -46.76 46.63
CA GLU A 327 16.40 -46.71 47.93
C GLU A 327 14.98 -46.09 47.92
N GLN A 328 14.63 -45.31 46.89
CA GLN A 328 13.33 -44.64 46.76
C GLN A 328 12.29 -45.49 46.01
N SER A 329 12.72 -46.26 45.02
CA SER A 329 11.89 -47.17 44.23
C SER A 329 11.41 -48.39 45.05
N PHE A 330 10.11 -48.47 45.35
CA PHE A 330 9.53 -49.47 46.25
C PHE A 330 9.66 -50.93 45.76
N GLU A 331 9.63 -51.18 44.45
CA GLU A 331 9.74 -52.53 43.90
C GLU A 331 11.19 -53.02 43.87
N LEU A 332 12.13 -52.21 43.34
CA LEU A 332 13.57 -52.54 43.33
C LEU A 332 14.13 -52.75 44.75
N LYS A 333 13.57 -52.07 45.76
CA LYS A 333 13.90 -52.30 47.17
C LYS A 333 13.48 -53.71 47.64
N GLN A 334 12.35 -54.24 47.16
CA GLN A 334 11.95 -55.63 47.41
C GLN A 334 12.83 -56.62 46.64
N THR A 335 13.25 -56.34 45.41
CA THR A 335 14.18 -57.19 44.65
C THR A 335 15.55 -57.33 45.35
N ARG A 336 16.06 -56.25 45.96
CA ARG A 336 17.27 -56.33 46.80
C ARG A 336 17.06 -57.03 48.15
N GLU A 337 15.84 -57.11 48.66
CA GLU A 337 15.49 -57.86 49.88
C GLU A 337 15.11 -59.33 49.61
N SER A 338 14.67 -59.68 48.39
CA SER A 338 14.43 -61.08 47.94
C SER A 338 15.74 -61.84 47.72
N GLY A 339 16.82 -61.13 47.38
CA GLY A 339 18.13 -61.69 47.09
C GLY A 339 18.39 -61.96 45.62
N GLU A 340 17.63 -61.32 44.72
CA GLU A 340 17.89 -61.32 43.28
C GLU A 340 18.96 -60.26 42.94
N GLU A 341 19.97 -60.64 42.15
CA GLU A 341 21.06 -59.73 41.75
C GLU A 341 20.63 -58.89 40.53
N LEU A 342 20.98 -57.61 40.52
CA LEU A 342 20.88 -56.78 39.30
C LEU A 342 21.88 -57.32 38.27
N GLY A 343 21.47 -57.47 37.02
CA GLY A 343 22.31 -58.05 35.95
C GLY A 343 23.50 -57.18 35.52
N VAL A 344 23.55 -55.95 36.02
CA VAL A 344 24.51 -54.92 35.61
C VAL A 344 25.10 -54.21 36.82
N SER A 345 26.39 -53.89 36.78
CA SER A 345 27.07 -53.24 37.90
C SER A 345 26.82 -51.73 37.94
N ALA A 346 27.02 -51.13 39.11
CA ALA A 346 26.97 -49.68 39.28
C ALA A 346 28.00 -48.93 38.40
N GLN A 347 29.12 -49.58 38.02
CA GLN A 347 30.08 -48.98 37.08
C GLN A 347 29.54 -48.94 35.64
N GLU A 348 28.84 -49.99 35.21
CA GLU A 348 28.23 -50.04 33.87
C GLU A 348 27.05 -49.08 33.78
N LEU A 349 26.16 -49.04 34.79
CA LEU A 349 25.07 -48.07 34.88
C LEU A 349 25.58 -46.61 34.81
N SER A 350 26.68 -46.29 35.51
CA SER A 350 27.27 -44.95 35.48
C SER A 350 27.81 -44.54 34.09
N ALA A 351 28.18 -45.51 33.23
CA ALA A 351 28.68 -45.25 31.89
C ALA A 351 27.55 -44.94 30.87
N LEU A 352 26.29 -45.21 31.22
CA LEU A 352 25.12 -44.95 30.36
C LEU A 352 24.64 -43.49 30.44
N ASN A 353 25.03 -42.74 31.49
CA ASN A 353 24.68 -41.33 31.69
C ASN A 353 23.15 -41.04 31.66
N LEU A 354 22.35 -41.98 32.20
CA LEU A 354 20.89 -41.88 32.30
C LEU A 354 20.45 -40.88 33.38
N ASN A 355 19.33 -40.19 33.16
CA ASN A 355 18.64 -39.43 34.22
C ASN A 355 17.88 -40.36 35.19
N GLU A 356 17.35 -39.81 36.28
CA GLU A 356 16.66 -40.57 37.34
C GLU A 356 15.44 -41.37 36.81
N MET A 357 14.61 -40.79 35.95
CA MET A 357 13.44 -41.45 35.37
C MET A 357 13.85 -42.57 34.37
N GLN A 358 14.84 -42.29 33.53
CA GLN A 358 15.42 -43.27 32.60
C GLN A 358 16.07 -44.43 33.34
N LEU A 359 16.77 -44.17 34.45
CA LEU A 359 17.41 -45.18 35.29
C LEU A 359 16.37 -46.08 35.97
N ILE A 360 15.30 -45.51 36.52
CA ILE A 360 14.18 -46.29 37.08
C ILE A 360 13.57 -47.20 36.01
N LYS A 361 13.18 -46.64 34.85
CA LYS A 361 12.60 -47.40 33.72
C LYS A 361 13.55 -48.46 33.16
N PHE A 362 14.87 -48.22 33.19
CA PHE A 362 15.87 -49.22 32.81
C PHE A 362 15.92 -50.39 33.81
N LEU A 363 15.85 -50.10 35.12
CA LEU A 363 15.91 -51.10 36.18
C LEU A 363 14.62 -51.94 36.29
N GLU A 364 13.50 -51.45 35.74
CA GLU A 364 12.24 -52.21 35.60
C GLU A 364 12.30 -53.34 34.54
N PHE A 365 13.32 -53.37 33.66
CA PHE A 365 13.49 -54.48 32.71
C PHE A 365 13.96 -55.77 33.39
N PRO A 366 13.55 -56.96 32.90
CA PRO A 366 14.15 -58.24 33.28
C PRO A 366 15.67 -58.27 33.10
N GLN A 367 16.37 -59.02 33.97
CA GLN A 367 17.83 -59.12 34.00
C GLN A 367 18.45 -59.39 32.61
N GLU A 368 17.91 -60.36 31.88
CA GLU A 368 18.37 -60.75 30.54
C GLU A 368 18.28 -59.62 29.51
N LEU A 369 17.37 -58.65 29.69
CA LEU A 369 17.27 -57.47 28.84
C LEU A 369 18.20 -56.35 29.31
N GLN A 370 18.39 -56.15 30.62
CA GLN A 370 19.37 -55.18 31.14
C GLN A 370 20.78 -55.48 30.59
N GLU A 371 21.22 -56.74 30.68
CA GLU A 371 22.52 -57.20 30.17
C GLU A 371 22.69 -56.96 28.65
N GLN A 372 21.61 -57.07 27.86
CA GLN A 372 21.64 -56.84 26.41
C GLN A 372 21.51 -55.36 26.03
N LEU A 373 20.77 -54.56 26.80
CA LEU A 373 20.59 -53.12 26.55
C LEU A 373 21.86 -52.31 26.84
N ILE A 374 22.75 -52.77 27.74
CA ILE A 374 24.07 -52.14 27.93
C ILE A 374 24.99 -52.30 26.69
N ALA A 375 24.71 -53.26 25.81
CA ALA A 375 25.41 -53.39 24.52
C ALA A 375 24.84 -52.47 23.41
N VAL A 376 23.78 -51.71 23.69
CA VAL A 376 23.27 -50.62 22.83
C VAL A 376 24.06 -49.33 23.13
N SER A 377 24.24 -48.45 22.16
CA SER A 377 24.97 -47.19 22.44
C SER A 377 24.17 -46.31 23.43
N PRO A 378 24.83 -45.58 24.37
CA PRO A 378 24.11 -44.78 25.37
C PRO A 378 23.12 -43.78 24.79
N GLN A 379 23.44 -43.19 23.64
CA GLN A 379 22.56 -42.24 22.92
C GLN A 379 21.27 -42.90 22.41
N GLN A 380 21.38 -44.11 21.85
CA GLN A 380 20.21 -44.89 21.42
C GLN A 380 19.41 -45.42 22.62
N LEU A 381 20.08 -45.81 23.70
CA LEU A 381 19.42 -46.29 24.91
C LEU A 381 18.62 -45.18 25.60
N VAL A 382 19.17 -43.96 25.69
CA VAL A 382 18.46 -42.75 26.15
C VAL A 382 17.20 -42.52 25.31
N LEU A 383 17.32 -42.47 23.98
CA LEU A 383 16.20 -42.26 23.07
C LEU A 383 15.07 -43.29 23.30
N LEU A 384 15.42 -44.58 23.39
CA LEU A 384 14.44 -45.66 23.64
C LEU A 384 13.81 -45.58 25.04
N LEU A 385 14.57 -45.13 26.05
CA LEU A 385 14.05 -44.94 27.41
C LEU A 385 13.13 -43.72 27.52
N ASP A 386 13.27 -42.71 26.66
CA ASP A 386 12.35 -41.56 26.66
C ASP A 386 11.02 -41.87 25.96
N LEU A 387 10.97 -42.83 25.01
CA LEU A 387 9.74 -43.23 24.31
C LEU A 387 8.60 -43.65 25.27
N ALA A 388 7.48 -42.93 25.18
CA ALA A 388 6.24 -43.28 25.88
C ALA A 388 5.72 -44.64 25.40
N GLY A 389 5.62 -45.61 26.31
CA GLY A 389 5.16 -46.97 26.01
C GLY A 389 6.24 -47.98 25.59
N PHE A 390 7.52 -47.59 25.50
CA PHE A 390 8.62 -48.55 25.34
C PHE A 390 8.83 -49.32 26.66
N GLY A 391 8.48 -50.61 26.67
CA GLY A 391 8.66 -51.55 27.78
C GLY A 391 9.24 -52.88 27.30
N ALA A 392 9.17 -53.93 28.13
CA ALA A 392 9.92 -55.18 27.92
C ALA A 392 9.71 -55.82 26.53
N GLY A 393 8.47 -55.90 26.04
CA GLY A 393 8.19 -56.47 24.72
C GLY A 393 8.73 -55.63 23.54
N GLN A 394 8.82 -54.31 23.71
CA GLN A 394 9.42 -53.41 22.71
C GLN A 394 10.95 -53.50 22.76
N ALA A 395 11.55 -53.69 23.94
CA ALA A 395 12.97 -53.96 24.10
C ALA A 395 13.38 -55.33 23.53
N GLU A 396 12.62 -56.39 23.78
CA GLU A 396 12.77 -57.71 23.14
C GLU A 396 12.70 -57.60 21.61
N SER A 397 11.67 -56.92 21.09
CA SER A 397 11.48 -56.71 19.65
C SER A 397 12.62 -55.89 19.02
N PHE A 398 13.10 -54.86 19.72
CA PHE A 398 14.25 -54.06 19.27
C PHE A 398 15.54 -54.90 19.23
N LEU A 399 15.84 -55.64 20.30
CA LEU A 399 17.05 -56.44 20.43
C LEU A 399 17.10 -57.63 19.44
N ALA A 400 15.95 -58.17 19.04
CA ALA A 400 15.85 -59.23 18.05
C ALA A 400 16.37 -58.83 16.65
N TYR A 401 16.36 -57.54 16.31
CA TYR A 401 16.93 -57.03 15.08
C TYR A 401 18.46 -56.95 15.13
N ASN A 402 19.12 -57.15 13.97
CA ASN A 402 20.57 -56.92 13.85
C ASN A 402 20.94 -55.43 14.01
N GLN A 403 22.23 -55.16 14.28
CA GLN A 403 22.73 -53.80 14.53
C GLN A 403 22.34 -52.79 13.42
N ALA A 404 22.53 -53.13 12.15
CA ALA A 404 22.23 -52.22 11.03
C ALA A 404 20.73 -51.88 10.93
N THR A 405 19.85 -52.82 11.28
CA THR A 405 18.40 -52.59 11.31
C THR A 405 18.03 -51.73 12.52
N ARG A 406 18.65 -51.98 13.69
CA ARG A 406 18.48 -51.14 14.89
C ARG A 406 18.94 -49.70 14.66
N GLU A 407 20.04 -49.50 13.95
CA GLU A 407 20.56 -48.18 13.55
C GLU A 407 19.62 -47.44 12.59
N ILE A 408 18.75 -48.14 11.84
CA ILE A 408 17.70 -47.54 11.00
C ILE A 408 16.43 -47.25 11.81
N ILE A 409 16.02 -48.15 12.70
CA ILE A 409 14.82 -47.99 13.55
C ILE A 409 14.92 -46.75 14.44
N VAL A 410 16.09 -46.46 15.02
CA VAL A 410 16.29 -45.27 15.88
C VAL A 410 16.30 -43.92 15.14
N LEU A 411 16.20 -43.93 13.80
CA LEU A 411 16.06 -42.71 12.99
C LEU A 411 14.58 -42.37 12.70
N LEU A 412 13.65 -43.23 13.10
CA LEU A 412 12.22 -42.98 13.01
C LEU A 412 11.76 -42.02 14.12
N GLU A 413 10.69 -41.26 13.86
CA GLU A 413 9.97 -40.57 14.92
C GLU A 413 9.32 -41.56 15.92
N GLU A 414 9.03 -41.08 17.13
CA GLU A 414 8.56 -41.88 18.28
C GLU A 414 7.38 -42.81 17.95
N GLU A 415 6.32 -42.27 17.33
CA GLU A 415 5.09 -43.01 16.99
C GLU A 415 5.34 -44.11 15.94
N PRO A 416 5.93 -43.83 14.75
CA PRO A 416 6.39 -44.88 13.83
C PRO A 416 7.34 -45.91 14.45
N MET A 417 8.28 -45.49 15.28
CA MET A 417 9.23 -46.39 15.94
C MET A 417 8.51 -47.36 16.89
N LEU A 418 7.64 -46.83 17.76
CA LEU A 418 6.85 -47.63 18.68
C LEU A 418 5.87 -48.55 17.92
N ALA A 419 5.26 -48.07 16.83
CA ALA A 419 4.36 -48.87 16.00
C ALA A 419 5.08 -50.04 15.30
N LEU A 420 6.33 -49.86 14.85
CA LEU A 420 7.16 -50.92 14.27
C LEU A 420 7.55 -51.96 15.34
N LEU A 421 7.99 -51.50 16.52
CA LEU A 421 8.36 -52.38 17.63
C LEU A 421 7.17 -53.17 18.17
N ASN A 422 5.98 -52.56 18.24
CA ASN A 422 4.73 -53.23 18.61
C ASN A 422 4.26 -54.29 17.60
N GLN A 423 4.67 -54.19 16.33
CA GLN A 423 4.29 -55.13 15.26
C GLN A 423 5.33 -56.23 15.02
N ALA A 424 6.56 -56.09 15.53
CA ALA A 424 7.66 -57.05 15.35
C ALA A 424 7.86 -57.48 13.87
N ILE A 425 7.87 -56.50 12.96
CA ILE A 425 7.96 -56.67 11.51
C ILE A 425 9.22 -57.48 11.13
N GLU A 426 9.12 -58.41 10.18
CA GLU A 426 10.28 -59.22 9.77
C GLU A 426 11.45 -58.35 9.26
N GLN A 427 12.67 -58.62 9.72
CA GLN A 427 13.86 -57.79 9.45
C GLN A 427 14.11 -57.52 7.96
N GLU A 428 13.81 -58.49 7.08
CA GLU A 428 13.96 -58.33 5.63
C GLU A 428 12.97 -57.29 5.07
N LEU A 429 11.74 -57.20 5.61
CA LEU A 429 10.76 -56.18 5.24
C LEU A 429 11.13 -54.80 5.78
N VAL A 430 11.70 -54.73 6.99
CA VAL A 430 12.18 -53.45 7.56
C VAL A 430 13.29 -52.85 6.69
N LEU A 431 14.23 -53.67 6.20
CA LEU A 431 15.35 -53.23 5.37
C LEU A 431 14.99 -52.95 3.90
N ASP A 432 13.90 -53.52 3.38
CA ASP A 432 13.38 -53.24 2.03
C ASP A 432 12.47 -52.00 2.02
N ALA A 433 11.75 -51.73 3.12
CA ALA A 433 10.83 -50.60 3.25
C ALA A 433 11.49 -49.30 3.79
N LEU A 434 12.54 -49.37 4.60
CA LEU A 434 13.17 -48.20 5.23
C LEU A 434 14.55 -47.91 4.65
N SER A 435 14.62 -46.84 3.86
CA SER A 435 15.86 -46.17 3.45
C SER A 435 16.06 -44.86 4.21
N LEU A 436 17.30 -44.36 4.28
CA LEU A 436 17.58 -43.04 4.89
C LEU A 436 16.77 -41.91 4.22
N GLN A 437 16.58 -41.98 2.90
CA GLN A 437 15.80 -41.01 2.15
C GLN A 437 14.31 -41.07 2.54
N SER A 438 13.69 -42.25 2.49
CA SER A 438 12.28 -42.43 2.84
C SER A 438 11.98 -42.15 4.31
N ILE A 439 12.97 -42.26 5.21
CA ILE A 439 12.85 -41.80 6.60
C ILE A 439 12.78 -40.26 6.64
N SER A 440 13.72 -39.55 6.02
CA SER A 440 13.68 -38.08 5.97
C SER A 440 12.42 -37.54 5.28
N GLU A 441 11.92 -38.21 4.24
CA GLU A 441 10.66 -37.87 3.56
C GLU A 441 9.41 -38.15 4.42
N SER A 442 9.54 -38.84 5.57
CA SER A 442 8.44 -39.21 6.47
C SER A 442 8.36 -38.38 7.77
N GLU A 443 9.35 -37.53 8.04
CA GLU A 443 9.35 -36.60 9.18
C GLU A 443 8.12 -35.67 9.12
N LYS A 444 7.52 -35.33 10.26
CA LYS A 444 6.29 -34.51 10.35
C LYS A 444 6.40 -33.17 9.63
N GLN A 445 7.59 -32.58 9.56
CA GLN A 445 7.86 -31.32 8.85
C GLN A 445 7.74 -31.45 7.32
N ASN A 446 7.88 -32.67 6.79
CA ASN A 446 7.85 -32.99 5.36
C ASN A 446 6.50 -33.62 4.92
N LEU A 447 5.58 -33.89 5.86
CA LEU A 447 4.22 -34.37 5.57
C LEU A 447 3.27 -33.22 5.19
N PRO A 448 2.43 -33.36 4.15
CA PRO A 448 1.46 -32.33 3.78
C PRO A 448 0.36 -32.15 4.85
N ALA A 449 0.13 -30.90 5.26
CA ALA A 449 -0.74 -30.52 6.39
C ALA A 449 -2.25 -30.63 6.07
N ASN A 450 -2.76 -31.86 6.00
CA ASN A 450 -4.12 -32.16 5.52
C ASN A 450 -5.28 -31.97 6.53
N SER A 451 -5.06 -31.34 7.70
CA SER A 451 -6.13 -31.03 8.67
C SER A 451 -6.56 -29.57 8.64
N SER A 452 -5.65 -28.64 8.38
CA SER A 452 -5.94 -27.22 8.17
C SER A 452 -6.50 -26.95 6.78
N SER A 453 -5.98 -27.62 5.74
CA SER A 453 -6.45 -27.46 4.35
C SER A 453 -7.96 -27.75 4.21
N ALA A 454 -8.44 -28.90 4.69
CA ALA A 454 -9.85 -29.28 4.59
C ALA A 454 -10.80 -28.30 5.33
N ALA A 455 -10.36 -27.71 6.44
CA ALA A 455 -11.13 -26.67 7.13
C ALA A 455 -11.11 -25.33 6.37
N MET A 456 -10.01 -25.02 5.67
CA MET A 456 -9.88 -23.84 4.82
C MET A 456 -10.71 -23.98 3.55
N GLU A 457 -10.65 -25.13 2.87
CA GLU A 457 -11.46 -25.49 1.71
C GLU A 457 -12.96 -25.33 1.99
N GLN A 458 -13.43 -25.72 3.18
CA GLN A 458 -14.83 -25.49 3.56
C GLN A 458 -15.15 -24.00 3.69
N LYS A 459 -14.30 -23.19 4.32
CA LYS A 459 -14.51 -21.72 4.41
C LYS A 459 -14.53 -21.06 3.04
N VAL A 460 -13.64 -21.49 2.13
CA VAL A 460 -13.59 -21.02 0.73
C VAL A 460 -14.86 -21.40 -0.03
N LEU A 461 -15.35 -22.64 0.16
CA LEU A 461 -16.62 -23.08 -0.42
C LEU A 461 -17.82 -22.30 0.15
N GLU A 462 -17.84 -22.00 1.45
CA GLU A 462 -18.85 -21.13 2.07
C GLU A 462 -18.83 -19.71 1.49
N VAL A 463 -17.65 -19.15 1.19
CA VAL A 463 -17.50 -17.86 0.50
C VAL A 463 -17.97 -17.95 -0.95
N ALA A 464 -17.61 -18.98 -1.71
CA ALA A 464 -18.05 -19.17 -3.08
C ALA A 464 -19.57 -19.39 -3.20
N ASP A 465 -20.17 -20.12 -2.26
CA ASP A 465 -21.62 -20.28 -2.15
C ASP A 465 -22.31 -18.96 -1.76
N LEU A 466 -21.76 -18.19 -0.83
CA LEU A 466 -22.25 -16.87 -0.43
C LEU A 466 -22.24 -15.89 -1.62
N LEU A 467 -21.12 -15.79 -2.34
CA LEU A 467 -20.96 -14.95 -3.53
C LEU A 467 -21.87 -15.39 -4.69
N ARG A 468 -22.12 -16.70 -4.83
CA ARG A 468 -23.08 -17.19 -5.83
C ARG A 468 -24.52 -16.88 -5.46
N ASN A 469 -24.87 -16.99 -4.17
CA ASN A 469 -26.24 -16.77 -3.69
C ASN A 469 -26.62 -15.28 -3.65
N SER A 470 -25.65 -14.38 -3.45
CA SER A 470 -25.83 -12.92 -3.51
C SER A 470 -25.85 -12.34 -4.93
N GLY A 471 -25.48 -13.15 -5.93
CA GLY A 471 -25.30 -12.73 -7.33
C GLY A 471 -23.87 -12.30 -7.67
N ASN A 472 -23.03 -12.01 -6.68
CA ASN A 472 -21.65 -11.53 -6.83
C ASN A 472 -20.64 -12.62 -7.24
N SER A 473 -21.01 -13.51 -8.17
CA SER A 473 -20.16 -14.62 -8.62
C SER A 473 -18.86 -14.15 -9.28
N GLU A 474 -18.89 -13.00 -9.97
CA GLU A 474 -17.71 -12.40 -10.62
C GLU A 474 -16.71 -11.85 -9.60
N LEU A 475 -17.16 -11.47 -8.40
CA LEU A 475 -16.29 -10.97 -7.34
C LEU A 475 -15.33 -12.04 -6.82
N TYR A 476 -15.69 -13.33 -6.92
CA TYR A 476 -14.77 -14.42 -6.55
C TYR A 476 -13.49 -14.41 -7.39
N GLN A 477 -13.59 -14.16 -8.71
CA GLN A 477 -12.39 -14.04 -9.55
C GLN A 477 -11.59 -12.80 -9.18
N LYS A 478 -12.25 -11.63 -9.01
CA LYS A 478 -11.57 -10.39 -8.62
C LYS A 478 -10.84 -10.50 -7.28
N ILE A 479 -11.35 -11.29 -6.33
CA ILE A 479 -10.67 -11.59 -5.07
C ILE A 479 -9.41 -12.44 -5.33
N LEU A 480 -9.47 -13.46 -6.17
CA LEU A 480 -8.27 -14.23 -6.58
C LEU A 480 -7.24 -13.35 -7.32
N ASP A 481 -7.71 -12.40 -8.14
CA ASP A 481 -6.83 -11.47 -8.86
C ASP A 481 -6.12 -10.50 -7.88
N GLU A 482 -6.81 -10.03 -6.85
CA GLU A 482 -6.25 -9.17 -5.78
C GLU A 482 -5.34 -9.95 -4.81
N MET A 483 -5.53 -11.26 -4.69
CA MET A 483 -4.68 -12.17 -3.91
C MET A 483 -3.28 -12.38 -4.54
N ASP A 484 -3.03 -12.04 -5.81
CA ASP A 484 -1.70 -12.11 -6.46
C ASP A 484 -0.99 -13.48 -6.24
N ASP A 485 -1.74 -14.58 -6.44
CA ASP A 485 -1.39 -16.00 -6.17
C ASP A 485 -1.19 -16.41 -4.68
N GLU A 486 -1.55 -15.57 -3.70
CA GLU A 486 -1.54 -15.94 -2.26
C GLU A 486 -2.53 -17.09 -1.92
N PRO A 487 -2.22 -17.93 -0.90
CA PRO A 487 -3.16 -18.92 -0.40
C PRO A 487 -4.28 -18.29 0.44
N TRP A 488 -5.50 -18.85 0.35
CA TRP A 488 -6.63 -18.43 1.17
C TRP A 488 -6.32 -18.50 2.68
N SER A 489 -6.40 -17.34 3.34
CA SER A 489 -6.28 -17.16 4.79
C SER A 489 -7.62 -16.81 5.44
N ASP A 490 -7.70 -16.82 6.79
CA ASP A 490 -8.89 -16.32 7.48
C ASP A 490 -9.12 -14.81 7.27
N GLU A 491 -8.05 -14.05 7.01
CA GLU A 491 -8.13 -12.64 6.64
C GLU A 491 -8.73 -12.50 5.23
N TRP A 492 -8.29 -13.29 4.25
CA TRP A 492 -8.90 -13.33 2.92
C TRP A 492 -10.36 -13.79 2.94
N ILE A 493 -10.75 -14.71 3.82
CA ILE A 493 -12.17 -15.10 4.04
C ILE A 493 -12.98 -13.96 4.65
N LYS A 494 -12.44 -13.23 5.64
CA LYS A 494 -13.09 -12.06 6.24
C LYS A 494 -13.28 -10.97 5.19
N MET A 495 -12.20 -10.62 4.50
CA MET A 495 -12.10 -9.67 3.40
C MET A 495 -13.12 -9.97 2.29
N ALA A 496 -13.20 -11.21 1.80
CA ALA A 496 -14.17 -11.64 0.80
C ALA A 496 -15.64 -11.49 1.25
N LYS A 497 -15.95 -11.76 2.52
CA LYS A 497 -17.29 -11.59 3.09
C LYS A 497 -17.70 -10.12 3.18
N VAL A 498 -16.76 -9.24 3.57
CA VAL A 498 -17.00 -7.80 3.60
C VAL A 498 -17.13 -7.24 2.18
N ALA A 499 -16.23 -7.61 1.25
CA ALA A 499 -16.32 -7.21 -0.15
C ALA A 499 -17.64 -7.61 -0.80
N ASN A 500 -18.19 -8.79 -0.48
CA ASN A 500 -19.53 -9.18 -0.92
C ASN A 500 -20.58 -8.16 -0.49
N GLN A 501 -20.62 -7.78 0.79
CA GLN A 501 -21.59 -6.82 1.34
C GLN A 501 -21.42 -5.44 0.70
N LEU A 502 -20.18 -4.95 0.58
CA LEU A 502 -19.85 -3.68 -0.08
C LEU A 502 -20.19 -3.69 -1.59
N SER A 503 -20.40 -4.88 -2.17
CA SER A 503 -20.84 -5.09 -3.56
C SER A 503 -22.32 -5.53 -3.66
N GLN A 504 -23.17 -5.25 -2.66
CA GLN A 504 -24.62 -5.55 -2.73
C GLN A 504 -25.46 -4.29 -2.89
N ASP A 505 -26.61 -4.45 -3.53
CA ASP A 505 -27.64 -3.42 -3.65
C ASP A 505 -28.64 -3.51 -2.48
N TYR A 506 -28.94 -2.37 -1.86
CA TYR A 506 -29.83 -2.29 -0.69
C TYR A 506 -30.85 -1.16 -0.82
N ALA A 507 -32.10 -1.45 -0.44
CA ALA A 507 -33.15 -0.44 -0.25
C ALA A 507 -33.59 -0.38 1.23
N LEU A 508 -33.27 0.72 1.90
CA LEU A 508 -33.60 0.94 3.31
C LEU A 508 -34.88 1.78 3.45
N PRO A 509 -35.68 1.61 4.53
CA PRO A 509 -35.45 0.72 5.66
C PRO A 509 -35.78 -0.76 5.38
N ASN A 510 -36.28 -1.11 4.18
CA ASN A 510 -36.81 -2.45 3.87
C ASN A 510 -35.81 -3.60 4.11
N GLN A 511 -34.52 -3.36 3.89
CA GLN A 511 -33.42 -4.33 4.08
C GLN A 511 -32.48 -3.96 5.24
N MET A 512 -32.94 -3.20 6.23
CA MET A 512 -32.09 -2.78 7.36
C MET A 512 -31.64 -3.96 8.25
N GLU A 513 -32.37 -5.09 8.24
CA GLU A 513 -31.95 -6.34 8.91
C GLU A 513 -30.83 -7.09 8.15
N ASP A 514 -30.62 -6.81 6.87
CA ASP A 514 -29.60 -7.43 6.01
C ASP A 514 -28.25 -6.67 6.04
N LEU A 515 -28.16 -5.56 6.78
CA LEU A 515 -26.98 -4.72 6.90
C LEU A 515 -26.17 -5.04 8.16
N MET A 516 -24.87 -5.27 7.98
CA MET A 516 -23.89 -5.25 9.05
C MET A 516 -23.15 -3.91 9.07
N ILE A 517 -22.96 -3.33 10.24
CA ILE A 517 -22.07 -2.18 10.42
C ILE A 517 -20.64 -2.74 10.48
N LEU A 518 -19.80 -2.26 9.58
CA LEU A 518 -18.39 -2.63 9.47
C LEU A 518 -17.54 -1.64 10.29
N SER A 519 -16.32 -2.03 10.69
CA SER A 519 -15.35 -1.05 11.20
C SER A 519 -14.81 -0.14 10.08
N SER A 520 -14.18 0.97 10.46
CA SER A 520 -13.45 1.85 9.54
C SER A 520 -12.41 1.04 8.73
N GLU A 521 -11.62 0.22 9.42
CA GLU A 521 -10.61 -0.67 8.82
C GLU A 521 -11.21 -1.72 7.87
N GLU A 522 -12.33 -2.36 8.24
CA GLU A 522 -12.95 -3.41 7.42
C GLU A 522 -13.50 -2.91 6.08
N ALA A 523 -14.03 -1.67 6.08
CA ALA A 523 -14.67 -1.09 4.92
C ALA A 523 -13.75 -0.18 4.09
N LEU A 524 -12.93 0.66 4.73
CA LEU A 524 -12.13 1.68 4.03
C LEU A 524 -10.79 1.14 3.53
N SER A 525 -10.25 0.08 4.13
CA SER A 525 -9.10 -0.68 3.60
C SER A 525 -9.51 -1.71 2.53
N ASN A 526 -10.79 -1.74 2.13
CA ASN A 526 -11.33 -2.76 1.24
C ASN A 526 -11.11 -2.39 -0.25
N PRO A 527 -10.38 -3.20 -1.05
CA PRO A 527 -10.10 -2.91 -2.46
C PRO A 527 -11.35 -2.83 -3.36
N PHE A 528 -12.52 -3.28 -2.88
CA PHE A 528 -13.81 -3.16 -3.58
C PHE A 528 -14.66 -1.96 -3.13
N PHE A 529 -14.09 -1.03 -2.35
CA PHE A 529 -14.76 0.17 -1.83
C PHE A 529 -13.89 1.44 -1.94
N MET A 530 -12.82 1.37 -2.74
CA MET A 530 -11.78 2.39 -2.88
C MET A 530 -12.32 3.75 -3.30
N GLU A 531 -13.42 3.81 -4.07
CA GLU A 531 -14.03 5.07 -4.49
C GLU A 531 -14.64 5.85 -3.32
N VAL A 532 -15.16 5.15 -2.31
CA VAL A 532 -15.66 5.75 -1.06
C VAL A 532 -14.51 6.07 -0.12
N ALA A 533 -13.53 5.17 0.03
CA ALA A 533 -12.35 5.39 0.87
C ALA A 533 -11.51 6.60 0.40
N SER A 534 -11.25 6.71 -0.90
CA SER A 534 -10.57 7.85 -1.52
C SER A 534 -11.35 9.15 -1.31
N LEU A 535 -12.68 9.12 -1.43
CA LEU A 535 -13.52 10.28 -1.15
C LEU A 535 -13.54 10.63 0.35
N TYR A 536 -13.36 9.65 1.25
CA TYR A 536 -13.34 9.85 2.69
C TYR A 536 -12.08 10.58 3.15
N GLY A 537 -10.91 10.19 2.63
CA GLY A 537 -9.66 10.94 2.84
C GLY A 537 -9.82 12.41 2.47
N VAL A 538 -10.38 12.71 1.29
CA VAL A 538 -10.65 14.09 0.85
C VAL A 538 -11.64 14.84 1.75
N LEU A 539 -12.55 14.16 2.45
CA LEU A 539 -13.38 14.80 3.48
C LEU A 539 -12.58 15.08 4.76
N SER A 540 -11.69 14.17 5.17
CA SER A 540 -10.87 14.30 6.38
C SER A 540 -9.84 15.43 6.25
N ASP A 541 -9.17 15.55 5.09
CA ASP A 541 -8.30 16.68 4.72
C ASP A 541 -8.99 18.05 4.84
N ASN A 542 -10.32 18.08 4.74
CA ASN A 542 -11.15 19.29 4.81
C ASN A 542 -11.94 19.40 6.13
N SER A 543 -11.71 18.49 7.10
CA SER A 543 -12.44 18.36 8.38
C SER A 543 -13.97 18.23 8.23
N MET A 544 -14.42 17.61 7.13
CA MET A 544 -15.82 17.34 6.78
C MET A 544 -16.21 15.85 6.95
N ASP A 545 -15.30 15.04 7.44
CA ASP A 545 -15.43 13.61 7.76
C ASP A 545 -16.12 13.37 9.12
N VAL A 546 -16.09 12.12 9.61
CA VAL A 546 -16.63 11.74 10.93
C VAL A 546 -15.55 11.25 11.91
N GLY A 547 -14.27 11.55 11.64
CA GLY A 547 -13.12 11.16 12.44
C GLY A 547 -12.50 9.83 12.01
N ASP A 548 -11.52 9.34 12.77
CA ASP A 548 -10.63 8.25 12.33
C ASP A 548 -11.31 6.86 12.28
N ASP A 549 -12.24 6.59 13.21
CA ASP A 549 -12.98 5.32 13.31
C ASP A 549 -14.51 5.52 13.32
N PRO A 550 -15.14 5.76 12.15
CA PRO A 550 -16.58 5.62 12.00
C PRO A 550 -16.97 4.14 11.85
N GLY A 551 -18.16 3.79 12.35
CA GLY A 551 -18.85 2.60 11.82
C GLY A 551 -19.28 2.85 10.37
N VAL A 552 -19.17 1.85 9.50
CA VAL A 552 -19.46 2.02 8.07
C VAL A 552 -20.61 1.12 7.62
N ILE A 553 -21.62 1.72 6.99
CA ILE A 553 -22.61 1.03 6.15
C ILE A 553 -22.18 1.23 4.71
N GLY A 554 -21.87 0.15 4.00
CA GLY A 554 -21.42 0.18 2.61
C GLY A 554 -22.24 -0.76 1.70
N ALA A 555 -22.34 -0.37 0.42
CA ALA A 555 -23.14 -1.00 -0.62
C ALA A 555 -22.59 -0.65 -2.03
N GLN A 556 -23.09 -1.29 -3.09
CA GLN A 556 -22.84 -0.89 -4.48
C GLN A 556 -23.82 0.22 -4.89
N VAL A 557 -25.12 -0.09 -4.87
CA VAL A 557 -26.21 0.89 -4.91
C VAL A 557 -26.98 0.89 -3.59
N LEU A 558 -27.17 2.07 -3.00
CA LEU A 558 -27.97 2.25 -1.79
C LEU A 558 -29.13 3.21 -2.06
N SER A 559 -30.35 2.75 -1.81
CA SER A 559 -31.53 3.61 -1.72
C SER A 559 -31.88 3.83 -0.25
N LEU A 560 -31.98 5.09 0.17
CA LEU A 560 -32.60 5.48 1.42
C LEU A 560 -34.02 5.96 1.10
N ASP A 561 -35.00 5.09 1.31
CA ASP A 561 -36.41 5.38 1.10
C ASP A 561 -37.03 6.09 2.33
N SER A 562 -38.30 6.48 2.21
CA SER A 562 -38.99 7.27 3.24
C SER A 562 -39.13 6.50 4.55
N GLY A 563 -38.72 7.12 5.66
CA GLY A 563 -38.73 6.50 6.98
C GLY A 563 -38.01 7.31 8.04
N THR A 564 -38.17 6.87 9.30
CA THR A 564 -37.35 7.33 10.43
C THR A 564 -36.22 6.33 10.66
N TYR A 565 -35.00 6.84 10.63
CA TYR A 565 -33.77 6.10 10.85
C TYR A 565 -33.26 6.52 12.23
N ASP A 566 -33.25 5.58 13.18
CA ASP A 566 -32.72 5.81 14.54
C ASP A 566 -31.29 5.27 14.62
N TRP A 567 -30.35 6.18 14.88
CA TRP A 567 -28.92 5.90 14.91
C TRP A 567 -28.49 5.43 16.31
N SER A 568 -29.34 5.60 17.33
CA SER A 568 -29.10 5.11 18.70
C SER A 568 -29.22 3.58 18.83
N THR A 569 -29.89 2.91 17.89
CA THR A 569 -29.98 1.44 17.85
C THR A 569 -28.77 0.78 17.19
N LEU A 570 -27.84 1.56 16.62
CA LEU A 570 -26.70 1.07 15.83
C LEU A 570 -25.42 0.85 16.67
N GLY A 571 -25.50 0.96 18.00
CA GLY A 571 -24.43 0.58 18.93
C GLY A 571 -23.69 1.77 19.56
N SER A 572 -22.45 1.54 20.01
CA SER A 572 -21.62 2.54 20.69
C SER A 572 -20.81 3.44 19.76
N GLN A 573 -21.01 3.33 18.44
CA GLN A 573 -20.34 4.16 17.45
C GLN A 573 -20.87 5.60 17.49
N LYS A 574 -20.00 6.56 17.78
CA LYS A 574 -20.36 8.00 17.86
C LYS A 574 -20.52 8.66 16.50
N SER A 575 -20.00 7.98 15.48
CA SER A 575 -19.74 8.40 14.12
C SER A 575 -20.14 7.27 13.21
N LEU A 576 -20.99 7.54 12.22
CA LEU A 576 -21.41 6.53 11.25
C LEU A 576 -21.36 7.11 9.84
N LEU A 577 -20.71 6.36 8.96
CA LEU A 577 -20.53 6.63 7.56
C LEU A 577 -21.52 5.79 6.75
N ILE A 578 -22.22 6.40 5.80
CA ILE A 578 -23.01 5.67 4.80
C ILE A 578 -22.42 5.94 3.43
N GLY A 579 -21.93 4.91 2.75
CA GLY A 579 -21.32 5.00 1.43
C GLY A 579 -21.89 3.99 0.43
N ALA A 580 -22.01 4.40 -0.83
CA ALA A 580 -22.26 3.50 -1.95
C ALA A 580 -21.10 3.62 -2.95
N SER A 581 -20.53 2.52 -3.44
CA SER A 581 -19.41 2.59 -4.40
C SER A 581 -19.84 3.15 -5.77
N GLU A 582 -21.07 2.89 -6.20
CA GLU A 582 -21.63 3.45 -7.44
C GLU A 582 -22.69 4.54 -7.21
N LYS A 583 -23.79 4.24 -6.50
CA LYS A 583 -24.94 5.14 -6.45
C LYS A 583 -25.57 5.21 -5.06
N LEU A 584 -25.70 6.43 -4.54
CA LEU A 584 -26.54 6.74 -3.39
C LEU A 584 -27.80 7.51 -3.86
N GLU A 585 -28.98 7.00 -3.50
CA GLU A 585 -30.26 7.60 -3.86
C GLU A 585 -31.10 7.88 -2.62
N LEU A 586 -31.71 9.07 -2.55
CA LEU A 586 -32.60 9.45 -1.45
C LEU A 586 -34.04 9.63 -1.98
N LYS A 587 -35.04 9.04 -1.32
CA LYS A 587 -36.44 9.04 -1.78
C LYS A 587 -37.47 9.45 -0.72
N GLY A 588 -38.13 10.58 -0.95
CA GLY A 588 -39.30 11.04 -0.18
C GLY A 588 -38.95 11.60 1.21
N GLU A 589 -39.69 11.23 2.26
CA GLU A 589 -39.52 11.80 3.61
C GLU A 589 -38.56 10.98 4.48
N LEU A 590 -37.30 11.45 4.63
CA LEU A 590 -36.27 10.86 5.47
C LEU A 590 -36.08 11.67 6.76
N MET A 591 -36.13 10.99 7.91
CA MET A 591 -35.85 11.58 9.22
C MET A 591 -34.72 10.82 9.93
N MET A 592 -33.65 11.52 10.30
CA MET A 592 -32.46 10.95 10.95
C MET A 592 -32.41 11.41 12.42
N THR A 593 -32.41 10.48 13.37
CA THR A 593 -32.43 10.75 14.81
C THR A 593 -31.32 10.04 15.57
N SER A 594 -30.83 10.64 16.65
CA SER A 594 -29.94 10.01 17.64
C SER A 594 -30.39 10.40 19.06
N ALA A 595 -30.08 9.56 20.05
CA ALA A 595 -30.50 9.75 21.44
C ALA A 595 -29.68 10.82 22.19
N ASP A 596 -28.39 10.97 21.87
CA ASP A 596 -27.45 11.78 22.67
C ASP A 596 -27.39 13.25 22.23
N GLY A 597 -27.50 13.50 20.91
CA GLY A 597 -27.74 14.83 20.32
C GLY A 597 -26.55 15.80 20.23
N SER A 598 -26.82 16.92 19.56
CA SER A 598 -25.96 18.12 19.39
C SER A 598 -24.61 18.04 18.67
N ASP A 599 -23.80 16.97 18.79
CA ASP A 599 -22.44 16.94 18.20
C ASP A 599 -22.22 15.92 17.07
N THR A 600 -22.89 14.76 17.06
CA THR A 600 -22.75 13.76 15.98
C THR A 600 -23.02 14.36 14.59
N ARG A 601 -22.19 14.01 13.60
CA ARG A 601 -22.32 14.41 12.18
C ARG A 601 -22.82 13.24 11.33
N LEU A 602 -23.58 13.55 10.28
CA LEU A 602 -24.04 12.61 9.27
C LEU A 602 -23.24 12.80 7.98
N VAL A 603 -22.56 11.75 7.51
CA VAL A 603 -21.85 11.74 6.22
C VAL A 603 -22.47 10.68 5.30
N LEU A 604 -23.01 11.16 4.18
CA LEU A 604 -23.64 10.37 3.11
C LEU A 604 -22.79 10.47 1.84
N MET A 605 -22.34 9.35 1.28
CA MET A 605 -21.30 9.31 0.25
C MET A 605 -21.65 8.45 -0.97
N SER A 606 -21.13 8.84 -2.14
CA SER A 606 -21.08 7.98 -3.32
C SER A 606 -19.72 8.01 -4.04
N GLY A 607 -19.21 6.82 -4.38
CA GLY A 607 -18.03 6.63 -5.22
C GLY A 607 -18.24 6.98 -6.70
N ASN A 608 -19.48 7.25 -7.12
CA ASN A 608 -19.78 7.86 -8.42
C ASN A 608 -20.90 8.92 -8.29
N ILE A 609 -22.19 8.56 -8.24
CA ILE A 609 -23.32 9.51 -8.26
C ILE A 609 -24.15 9.54 -6.97
N LEU A 610 -24.54 10.74 -6.51
CA LEU A 610 -25.54 10.95 -5.45
C LEU A 610 -26.73 11.71 -6.04
N GLU A 611 -27.92 11.12 -6.00
CA GLU A 611 -29.14 11.72 -6.57
C GLU A 611 -30.38 11.55 -5.68
N THR A 612 -31.47 12.26 -6.02
CA THR A 612 -32.70 12.32 -5.22
C THR A 612 -33.96 12.17 -6.08
N GLU A 613 -34.96 11.44 -5.59
CA GLU A 613 -36.31 11.51 -6.16
C GLU A 613 -36.91 12.93 -5.95
N GLN A 614 -37.74 13.39 -6.90
CA GLN A 614 -38.35 14.72 -6.81
C GLN A 614 -39.29 14.82 -5.60
N GLY A 615 -39.12 15.85 -4.77
CA GLY A 615 -39.90 16.09 -3.56
C GLY A 615 -39.28 15.50 -2.29
N THR A 616 -38.05 14.97 -2.37
CA THR A 616 -37.34 14.38 -1.23
C THR A 616 -37.02 15.41 -0.15
N SER A 617 -37.27 15.08 1.12
CA SER A 617 -36.86 15.86 2.28
C SER A 617 -36.01 15.04 3.23
N LEU A 618 -34.76 15.45 3.45
CA LEU A 618 -33.86 14.88 4.46
C LEU A 618 -33.76 15.83 5.65
N THR A 619 -34.38 15.45 6.76
CA THR A 619 -34.32 16.17 8.05
C THR A 619 -33.45 15.40 9.03
N THR A 620 -32.40 16.02 9.56
CA THR A 620 -31.53 15.42 10.58
C THR A 620 -31.55 16.22 11.89
N ALA A 621 -31.68 15.51 13.02
CA ALA A 621 -31.54 16.07 14.36
C ALA A 621 -30.06 16.17 14.82
N LEU A 622 -29.13 15.83 13.92
CA LEU A 622 -27.69 15.77 14.15
C LEU A 622 -27.02 17.15 13.94
N SER A 623 -25.74 17.28 14.27
CA SER A 623 -25.01 18.54 14.23
C SER A 623 -24.84 19.05 12.80
N ASP A 624 -24.24 18.22 11.96
CA ASP A 624 -23.92 18.51 10.56
C ASP A 624 -24.51 17.44 9.63
N LEU A 625 -24.92 17.89 8.44
CA LEU A 625 -25.23 17.02 7.30
C LEU A 625 -24.19 17.23 6.20
N VAL A 626 -23.51 16.16 5.79
CA VAL A 626 -22.53 16.15 4.70
C VAL A 626 -23.01 15.21 3.60
N LEU A 627 -23.18 15.74 2.39
CA LEU A 627 -23.47 14.98 1.17
C LEU A 627 -22.22 15.00 0.27
N ALA A 628 -21.67 13.84 -0.08
CA ALA A 628 -20.45 13.74 -0.87
C ALA A 628 -20.58 12.81 -2.09
N ALA A 629 -19.96 13.17 -3.20
CA ALA A 629 -19.81 12.28 -4.36
C ALA A 629 -18.46 12.46 -5.08
N ARG A 630 -17.91 11.38 -5.63
CA ARG A 630 -16.69 11.42 -6.47
C ARG A 630 -16.99 11.96 -7.86
N SER A 631 -18.09 11.55 -8.50
CA SER A 631 -18.61 12.22 -9.69
C SER A 631 -19.63 13.29 -9.28
N ASP A 632 -20.89 13.15 -9.67
CA ASP A 632 -21.85 14.26 -9.69
C ASP A 632 -22.90 14.16 -8.57
N ILE A 633 -23.36 15.32 -8.09
CA ILE A 633 -24.47 15.42 -7.15
C ILE A 633 -25.66 16.09 -7.85
N LEU A 634 -26.79 15.39 -7.91
CA LEU A 634 -28.01 15.84 -8.60
C LEU A 634 -29.17 15.99 -7.60
N LEU A 635 -29.46 17.22 -7.17
CA LEU A 635 -30.58 17.51 -6.25
C LEU A 635 -31.70 18.25 -6.98
N ASN A 636 -32.91 17.70 -7.01
CA ASN A 636 -34.06 18.27 -7.72
C ASN A 636 -35.34 18.26 -6.85
N ASP A 637 -35.86 19.45 -6.51
CA ASP A 637 -37.03 19.66 -5.64
C ASP A 637 -36.82 19.03 -4.24
N VAL A 638 -35.70 19.39 -3.60
CA VAL A 638 -35.20 18.76 -2.37
C VAL A 638 -35.23 19.72 -1.19
N ALA A 639 -35.63 19.24 -0.01
CA ALA A 639 -35.42 19.94 1.26
C ALA A 639 -34.34 19.26 2.11
N LEU A 640 -33.30 20.00 2.48
CA LEU A 640 -32.24 19.58 3.41
C LEU A 640 -32.37 20.38 4.71
N GLU A 641 -32.41 19.70 5.86
CA GLU A 641 -32.53 20.35 7.17
C GLU A 641 -31.58 19.71 8.19
N SER A 642 -30.70 20.52 8.78
CA SER A 642 -29.68 20.11 9.76
C SER A 642 -29.41 21.25 10.75
N THR A 643 -28.94 20.95 11.97
CA THR A 643 -28.88 21.96 13.04
C THR A 643 -27.80 23.04 12.81
N ARG A 644 -26.54 22.66 12.59
CA ARG A 644 -25.39 23.58 12.50
C ARG A 644 -24.89 23.84 11.07
N GLU A 645 -24.49 22.79 10.33
CA GLU A 645 -24.01 22.91 8.94
C GLU A 645 -24.71 21.96 7.96
N VAL A 646 -24.90 22.42 6.73
CA VAL A 646 -25.16 21.55 5.57
C VAL A 646 -24.04 21.74 4.55
N ALA A 647 -23.24 20.69 4.35
CA ALA A 647 -22.13 20.64 3.42
C ALA A 647 -22.43 19.71 2.23
N ILE A 648 -22.08 20.15 1.01
CA ILE A 648 -22.24 19.37 -0.23
C ILE A 648 -20.90 19.38 -0.98
N ARG A 649 -20.29 18.22 -1.23
CA ARG A 649 -18.95 18.08 -1.82
C ARG A 649 -18.96 17.12 -3.02
N SER A 650 -18.64 17.64 -4.20
CA SER A 650 -18.45 16.82 -5.41
C SER A 650 -17.02 16.97 -5.91
N LEU A 651 -16.37 15.87 -6.32
CA LEU A 651 -15.08 15.95 -7.03
C LEU A 651 -15.25 16.19 -8.55
N ARG A 652 -16.50 16.31 -9.03
CA ARG A 652 -16.88 16.67 -10.41
C ARG A 652 -17.87 17.85 -10.41
N ASN A 653 -19.17 17.66 -10.68
CA ASN A 653 -20.16 18.75 -10.72
C ASN A 653 -21.26 18.63 -9.64
N ILE A 654 -21.92 19.76 -9.35
CA ILE A 654 -23.14 19.82 -8.53
C ILE A 654 -24.24 20.51 -9.32
N GLU A 655 -25.38 19.84 -9.50
CA GLU A 655 -26.61 20.37 -10.10
C GLU A 655 -27.69 20.51 -9.03
N LEU A 656 -28.15 21.74 -8.77
CA LEU A 656 -29.21 22.05 -7.81
C LEU A 656 -30.41 22.68 -8.52
N ALA A 657 -31.57 22.04 -8.46
CA ALA A 657 -32.84 22.56 -8.93
C ALA A 657 -33.88 22.60 -7.80
N GLN A 658 -34.45 23.78 -7.51
CA GLN A 658 -35.48 23.98 -6.48
C GLN A 658 -35.10 23.42 -5.09
N VAL A 659 -33.84 23.56 -4.69
CA VAL A 659 -33.32 23.04 -3.42
C VAL A 659 -33.57 24.03 -2.28
N LYS A 660 -33.97 23.53 -1.12
CA LYS A 660 -34.19 24.31 0.10
C LYS A 660 -33.24 23.83 1.19
N VAL A 661 -32.49 24.72 1.82
CA VAL A 661 -31.53 24.37 2.88
C VAL A 661 -31.84 25.15 4.15
N ARG A 662 -32.17 24.42 5.22
CA ARG A 662 -32.42 24.98 6.55
C ARG A 662 -31.36 24.52 7.53
N THR A 663 -30.68 25.50 8.10
CA THR A 663 -29.70 25.32 9.18
C THR A 663 -29.44 26.65 9.89
N GLU A 664 -28.78 26.61 11.05
CA GLU A 664 -28.57 27.79 11.90
C GLU A 664 -27.22 28.49 11.69
N SER A 665 -26.15 27.80 11.23
CA SER A 665 -24.79 28.40 11.18
C SER A 665 -24.16 28.50 9.79
N MET A 666 -24.09 27.43 9.00
CA MET A 666 -23.36 27.45 7.72
C MET A 666 -23.98 26.58 6.63
N VAL A 667 -23.91 27.05 5.38
CA VAL A 667 -24.11 26.20 4.20
C VAL A 667 -22.84 26.25 3.33
N ARG A 668 -22.34 25.08 2.94
CA ARG A 668 -21.10 24.93 2.16
C ARG A 668 -21.36 24.05 0.94
N MET A 669 -20.95 24.48 -0.24
CA MET A 669 -21.09 23.70 -1.48
C MET A 669 -19.81 23.80 -2.31
N LYS A 670 -19.12 22.68 -2.54
CA LYS A 670 -17.83 22.63 -3.23
C LYS A 670 -17.82 21.57 -4.33
N ALA A 671 -17.91 22.02 -5.58
CA ALA A 671 -17.63 21.20 -6.77
C ALA A 671 -16.14 21.38 -7.17
N SER A 672 -15.58 20.45 -7.95
CA SER A 672 -14.26 20.68 -8.59
C SER A 672 -14.40 21.31 -9.98
N ARG A 673 -15.38 20.87 -10.78
CA ARG A 673 -15.70 21.40 -12.11
C ARG A 673 -16.80 22.47 -12.01
N ASP A 674 -18.06 22.15 -12.29
CA ASP A 674 -19.13 23.14 -12.32
C ASP A 674 -20.13 23.02 -11.16
N LEU A 675 -20.54 24.15 -10.58
CA LEU A 675 -21.65 24.28 -9.63
C LEU A 675 -22.78 25.07 -10.31
N ASN A 676 -23.86 24.38 -10.64
CA ASN A 676 -25.03 24.91 -11.32
C ASN A 676 -26.22 24.95 -10.37
N VAL A 677 -26.81 26.13 -10.18
CA VAL A 677 -27.86 26.37 -9.18
C VAL A 677 -29.05 27.07 -9.83
N ASN A 678 -30.25 26.50 -9.70
CA ASN A 678 -31.50 27.03 -10.25
C ASN A 678 -32.67 26.90 -9.26
N GLY A 679 -32.82 27.91 -8.41
CA GLY A 679 -33.73 27.87 -7.26
C GLY A 679 -33.02 27.30 -6.05
N LEU A 680 -32.45 28.17 -5.23
CA LEU A 680 -31.88 27.82 -3.92
C LEU A 680 -32.53 28.70 -2.85
N GLU A 681 -33.31 28.09 -1.98
CA GLU A 681 -33.97 28.75 -0.83
C GLU A 681 -33.15 28.49 0.44
N LEU A 682 -32.82 29.55 1.18
CA LEU A 682 -31.94 29.50 2.36
C LEU A 682 -32.62 30.06 3.60
N SER A 683 -32.22 29.55 4.78
CA SER A 683 -32.49 30.15 6.09
C SER A 683 -32.31 31.67 6.06
N GLN A 684 -33.38 32.44 6.32
CA GLN A 684 -33.35 33.91 6.31
C GLN A 684 -32.46 34.54 7.40
N LYS A 685 -31.95 33.73 8.33
CA LYS A 685 -30.98 34.11 9.37
C LYS A 685 -29.58 33.52 9.16
N LEU A 686 -29.34 32.80 8.05
CA LEU A 686 -28.08 32.08 7.80
C LEU A 686 -26.87 33.03 8.01
N PRO A 687 -25.91 32.70 8.89
CA PRO A 687 -24.71 33.51 9.09
C PRO A 687 -23.70 33.42 7.95
N SER A 688 -23.49 32.24 7.37
CA SER A 688 -22.45 32.00 6.35
C SER A 688 -22.92 31.10 5.20
N LEU A 689 -22.52 31.46 3.97
CA LEU A 689 -22.71 30.67 2.76
C LEU A 689 -21.42 30.66 1.94
N ILE A 690 -20.84 29.47 1.72
CA ILE A 690 -19.63 29.29 0.91
C ILE A 690 -19.98 28.43 -0.31
N LEU A 691 -19.84 28.99 -1.51
CA LEU A 691 -19.97 28.28 -2.78
C LEU A 691 -18.62 28.28 -3.52
N GLU A 692 -18.14 27.11 -3.92
CA GLU A 692 -16.82 26.92 -4.54
C GLU A 692 -16.91 25.95 -5.73
N ALA A 693 -16.32 26.33 -6.87
CA ALA A 693 -16.20 25.49 -8.07
C ALA A 693 -15.16 26.05 -9.04
N THR A 694 -14.79 25.31 -10.10
CA THR A 694 -14.13 25.96 -11.26
C THR A 694 -15.06 27.00 -11.88
N THR A 695 -16.31 26.62 -12.19
CA THR A 695 -17.36 27.55 -12.66
C THR A 695 -18.58 27.53 -11.74
N ILE A 696 -19.08 28.71 -11.34
CA ILE A 696 -20.35 28.83 -10.61
C ILE A 696 -21.39 29.50 -11.53
N ARG A 697 -22.57 28.89 -11.69
CA ARG A 697 -23.69 29.46 -12.46
C ARG A 697 -24.95 29.50 -11.60
N LEU A 698 -25.46 30.70 -11.36
CA LEU A 698 -26.60 30.94 -10.46
C LEU A 698 -27.83 31.46 -11.24
N ARG A 699 -28.98 30.86 -10.93
CA ARG A 699 -30.32 31.27 -11.37
C ARG A 699 -31.29 31.19 -10.20
N ASN A 700 -32.20 32.16 -10.08
CA ASN A 700 -33.29 32.13 -9.09
C ASN A 700 -32.80 31.91 -7.64
N VAL A 701 -31.74 32.61 -7.23
CA VAL A 701 -31.17 32.56 -5.87
C VAL A 701 -31.38 33.90 -5.20
N ASP A 702 -31.87 33.92 -3.96
CA ASP A 702 -31.92 35.13 -3.13
C ASP A 702 -31.07 34.94 -1.87
N PHE A 703 -29.93 35.62 -1.83
CA PHE A 703 -29.00 35.54 -0.71
C PHE A 703 -29.59 36.28 0.50
N PRO A 704 -29.65 35.64 1.70
CA PRO A 704 -30.06 36.33 2.92
C PRO A 704 -29.16 37.54 3.18
N SER A 705 -29.73 38.73 3.43
CA SER A 705 -28.96 39.96 3.60
C SER A 705 -28.09 40.01 4.86
N SER A 706 -28.25 39.06 5.77
CA SER A 706 -27.40 38.85 6.95
C SER A 706 -26.26 37.85 6.72
N ALA A 707 -26.30 37.06 5.65
CA ALA A 707 -25.31 36.04 5.38
C ALA A 707 -24.03 36.65 4.82
N ALA A 708 -22.88 36.28 5.38
CA ALA A 708 -21.60 36.43 4.69
C ALA A 708 -21.56 35.41 3.54
N VAL A 709 -21.59 35.90 2.30
CA VAL A 709 -21.58 35.05 1.10
C VAL A 709 -20.18 35.08 0.47
N GLN A 710 -19.60 33.90 0.26
CA GLN A 710 -18.32 33.72 -0.43
C GLN A 710 -18.51 32.84 -1.67
N LEU A 711 -18.11 33.35 -2.83
CA LEU A 711 -18.24 32.70 -4.13
C LEU A 711 -16.85 32.53 -4.77
N ASN A 712 -16.22 31.37 -4.62
CA ASN A 712 -14.88 31.09 -5.11
C ASN A 712 -14.93 30.46 -6.51
N SER A 713 -14.19 31.02 -7.48
CA SER A 713 -14.13 30.48 -8.86
C SER A 713 -12.72 30.56 -9.46
N LEU A 714 -12.35 29.69 -10.40
CA LEU A 714 -10.98 29.54 -10.91
C LEU A 714 -10.30 30.88 -11.31
N LYS A 715 -11.02 31.74 -12.03
CA LYS A 715 -10.54 33.05 -12.50
C LYS A 715 -10.94 34.19 -11.56
N GLY A 716 -11.78 33.90 -10.57
CA GLY A 716 -12.30 34.86 -9.61
C GLY A 716 -13.10 36.02 -10.24
N PRO A 717 -13.12 37.19 -9.60
CA PRO A 717 -13.97 38.29 -10.02
C PRO A 717 -13.50 38.97 -11.31
N ILE A 718 -14.42 39.73 -11.90
CA ILE A 718 -14.16 40.71 -12.96
C ILE A 718 -13.88 42.06 -12.28
N ASP A 719 -12.83 42.75 -12.74
CA ASP A 719 -12.35 44.04 -12.20
C ASP A 719 -12.20 44.06 -10.67
N GLY A 720 -11.81 42.92 -10.08
CA GLY A 720 -11.58 42.75 -8.64
C GLY A 720 -12.83 42.64 -7.76
N LYS A 721 -14.05 42.74 -8.32
CA LYS A 721 -15.30 42.67 -7.52
C LYS A 721 -16.45 41.85 -8.12
N TYR A 722 -16.66 41.88 -9.44
CA TYR A 722 -17.97 41.55 -10.03
C TYR A 722 -18.08 40.12 -10.60
N PRO A 723 -19.28 39.52 -10.60
CA PRO A 723 -19.58 38.34 -11.41
C PRO A 723 -19.81 38.75 -12.89
N ASN A 724 -20.00 37.76 -13.76
CA ASN A 724 -20.74 37.96 -15.01
C ASN A 724 -22.24 38.18 -14.71
N PHE A 725 -22.93 39.03 -15.47
CA PHE A 725 -24.36 39.33 -15.29
C PHE A 725 -25.21 38.99 -16.52
N GLY A 726 -26.35 38.33 -16.31
CA GLY A 726 -27.42 38.13 -17.29
C GLY A 726 -27.28 36.91 -18.21
N THR A 727 -28.39 36.56 -18.86
CA THR A 727 -28.50 35.34 -19.68
C THR A 727 -27.73 35.39 -21.01
N GLN A 728 -27.27 36.58 -21.42
CA GLN A 728 -26.62 36.80 -22.72
C GLN A 728 -25.08 36.62 -22.67
N VAL A 729 -24.52 36.28 -21.51
CA VAL A 729 -23.08 36.04 -21.35
C VAL A 729 -22.67 34.76 -22.10
N PRO A 730 -21.75 34.82 -23.08
CA PRO A 730 -21.31 33.63 -23.82
C PRO A 730 -20.70 32.57 -22.91
N LEU A 731 -20.92 31.28 -23.20
CA LEU A 731 -20.41 30.17 -22.39
C LEU A 731 -18.89 30.26 -22.14
N SER A 732 -18.10 30.64 -23.14
CA SER A 732 -16.65 30.86 -23.03
C SER A 732 -16.26 31.99 -22.06
N SER A 733 -17.12 33.00 -21.90
CA SER A 733 -16.97 34.06 -20.88
C SER A 733 -17.41 33.59 -19.49
N GLN A 734 -18.28 32.57 -19.41
CA GLN A 734 -18.73 31.99 -18.15
C GLN A 734 -17.68 31.05 -17.53
N MET A 735 -17.00 30.24 -18.34
CA MET A 735 -16.07 29.20 -17.88
C MET A 735 -15.02 29.75 -16.91
N GLY A 736 -14.91 29.13 -15.73
CA GLY A 736 -13.95 29.53 -14.71
C GLY A 736 -14.36 30.74 -13.86
N ARG A 737 -15.62 31.21 -13.91
CA ARG A 737 -16.09 32.41 -13.18
C ARG A 737 -17.37 32.15 -12.38
N VAL A 738 -17.72 33.13 -11.54
CA VAL A 738 -19.07 33.30 -10.98
C VAL A 738 -19.98 33.99 -12.00
N ASN A 739 -21.18 33.44 -12.21
CA ASN A 739 -22.13 33.90 -13.22
C ASN A 739 -23.52 34.08 -12.61
N PHE A 740 -24.00 35.32 -12.53
CA PHE A 740 -25.37 35.66 -12.11
C PHE A 740 -26.24 35.71 -13.36
N LEU A 741 -26.75 34.55 -13.79
CA LEU A 741 -27.38 34.42 -15.11
C LEU A 741 -28.81 34.94 -15.13
N GLU A 742 -29.59 34.72 -14.06
CA GLU A 742 -31.03 35.01 -14.05
C GLU A 742 -31.56 35.18 -12.62
N ASN A 743 -32.26 36.29 -12.34
CA ASN A 743 -33.02 36.47 -11.08
C ASN A 743 -32.21 36.19 -9.80
N VAL A 744 -30.93 36.58 -9.77
CA VAL A 744 -30.06 36.48 -8.57
C VAL A 744 -30.22 37.74 -7.72
N ARG A 745 -30.40 37.58 -6.41
CA ARG A 745 -30.78 38.65 -5.47
C ARG A 745 -29.95 38.64 -4.19
N SER A 746 -29.92 39.76 -3.49
CA SER A 746 -29.57 39.81 -2.05
C SER A 746 -30.62 40.61 -1.28
N GLY A 747 -31.18 40.00 -0.24
CA GLY A 747 -32.28 40.57 0.55
C GLY A 747 -33.51 40.96 -0.29
N GLY A 748 -33.84 40.18 -1.33
CA GLY A 748 -34.92 40.47 -2.28
C GLY A 748 -34.55 41.42 -3.41
N ASN A 749 -33.41 42.13 -3.34
CA ASN A 749 -32.99 43.12 -4.34
C ASN A 749 -32.25 42.43 -5.49
N LEU A 750 -32.66 42.68 -6.73
CA LEU A 750 -32.09 42.07 -7.94
C LEU A 750 -30.66 42.58 -8.19
N LEU A 751 -29.74 41.66 -8.48
CA LEU A 751 -28.32 41.93 -8.76
C LEU A 751 -28.02 41.66 -10.25
N GLU A 752 -28.54 42.51 -11.12
CA GLU A 752 -28.45 42.34 -12.59
C GLU A 752 -27.37 43.19 -13.27
N ASP A 753 -26.76 44.13 -12.54
CA ASP A 753 -25.65 44.95 -13.03
C ASP A 753 -24.69 45.38 -11.90
N ARG A 754 -23.68 46.19 -12.24
CA ARG A 754 -22.72 46.70 -11.25
C ARG A 754 -23.34 47.69 -10.25
N MET A 755 -24.33 48.48 -10.66
CA MET A 755 -24.95 49.49 -9.79
C MET A 755 -25.76 48.83 -8.69
N THR A 756 -26.57 47.83 -9.05
CA THR A 756 -27.33 46.99 -8.13
C THR A 756 -26.42 46.12 -7.27
N PHE A 757 -25.35 45.55 -7.82
CA PHE A 757 -24.35 44.81 -7.04
C PHE A 757 -23.60 45.70 -6.04
N ASP A 758 -23.25 46.94 -6.41
CA ASP A 758 -22.63 47.90 -5.51
C ASP A 758 -23.57 48.37 -4.39
N GLN A 759 -24.87 48.51 -4.68
CA GLN A 759 -25.87 48.98 -3.73
C GLN A 759 -26.38 47.89 -2.77
N PHE A 760 -26.51 46.65 -3.24
CA PHE A 760 -27.19 45.57 -2.51
C PHE A 760 -26.34 44.31 -2.30
N GLY A 761 -25.32 44.07 -3.13
CA GLY A 761 -24.42 42.91 -3.03
C GLY A 761 -23.30 43.06 -1.98
N GLY A 762 -23.42 44.00 -1.04
CA GLY A 762 -22.36 44.33 -0.07
C GLY A 762 -21.99 43.20 0.91
N ASN A 763 -22.81 42.15 0.99
CA ASN A 763 -22.56 40.93 1.76
C ASN A 763 -21.93 39.79 0.92
N ILE A 764 -21.68 40.02 -0.38
CA ILE A 764 -21.15 39.03 -1.32
C ILE A 764 -19.69 39.34 -1.64
N SER A 765 -18.83 38.38 -1.36
CA SER A 765 -17.43 38.33 -1.79
C SER A 765 -17.26 37.33 -2.93
N ILE A 766 -16.39 37.66 -3.89
CA ILE A 766 -16.05 36.77 -5.01
C ILE A 766 -14.54 36.53 -4.97
N GLY A 767 -14.16 35.31 -4.59
CA GLY A 767 -12.77 34.88 -4.45
C GLY A 767 -12.28 34.08 -5.66
N LYS A 768 -10.99 33.74 -5.63
CA LYS A 768 -10.49 32.60 -6.39
C LYS A 768 -10.65 31.33 -5.55
N VAL A 769 -10.77 30.17 -6.21
CA VAL A 769 -10.43 28.90 -5.56
C VAL A 769 -8.94 28.92 -5.19
N PRO A 770 -8.49 28.26 -4.11
CA PRO A 770 -7.09 27.90 -3.97
C PRO A 770 -6.63 27.13 -5.21
N VAL A 771 -5.47 27.49 -5.75
CA VAL A 771 -4.79 26.62 -6.72
C VAL A 771 -4.16 25.50 -5.88
N PRO A 772 -4.43 24.22 -6.17
CA PRO A 772 -3.75 23.10 -5.52
C PRO A 772 -2.27 23.03 -5.94
#